data_AF-A0A363TQW4-F1
#
_entry.id   AF-A0A363TQW4-F1
#
_cell.length_a   1.000
_cell.length_b   1.000
_cell.length_c   1.000
_cell.angle_alpha   90.00
_cell.angle_beta   90.00
_cell.angle_gamma   90.00
#
_symmetry.space_group_name_H-M   'P 1'
#
loop_
_entity.id
_entity.type
_entity.pdbx_description
1 polymer ?
#
loop_
_entity_poly.entity_id
_entity_poly.type
_entity_poly.pdbx_seq_one_letter_code
_entity_poly.pdbx_strand_id
1 'polypeptide(L)'
;MNFEKYTDRARGFVQSAQSLALREGHQQFAPEHLLKVLLDDPEGLAAGLIDRSGGRSREALDAVEAALKKRPRVEGAAAGQLYLEPALARVFDAAGKAAEKAGDSFVTVERLLLALALEKDNEAGRILAKAGVTPQNLNTAINALRKGRTADSSSAENAYDALKKYARDLTQAARDGKLDPVIGRDEEIRRTVQVLSRRTKNNPVLIGEPGVGKTAIAEGLALRIVNGDVPESLQDKKLLALDMGALIAGAKYRGEFEERLKAVLKEVTASDGGIILFIDEMHTLVGAGKADGAMDASNLLKPALARGELHCIGATTLDEYKKHVEKDAALARRFQPVFVSEPSVEDTVSILRGLKEKYEVHHGVRITDGALVAAATLSNRYITDRFLPDKAIDLVDEAAARLKMQVDSKPEELDSIDREAVRLKIEQEALKKESDPGSRERLKRLEGELAELEKQSADLTARWKAEKEKLSEGQRLKSELDQARVELANAQRRGEYQRAGELAYGRIPELEKKLLAVEAGDGKGAMVEEAVTPDHVAQVVSRWTGVPVDRMLEGEREKLLRMEAQIAKRVVGQTEAVQAVSTAVRRARAGLQDPNRPIGSFMFLGPTGVGKTELTKALAEFLFDDETALVRIDMSEYMEKHSVARLIGAPPGYVGYEEGGALTEAVRRRPYQVVLFDEI
;
A
#
# COMPACT_ATOMS: atom_id res chain seq x y z
N MET A 1 -44.35 16.15 -13.64
CA MET A 1 -43.24 15.37 -13.06
C MET A 1 -42.84 16.04 -11.75
N ASN A 2 -42.89 15.32 -10.62
CA ASN A 2 -42.35 15.85 -9.35
C ASN A 2 -40.94 15.27 -9.16
N PHE A 3 -39.91 16.09 -9.42
CA PHE A 3 -38.50 15.67 -9.30
C PHE A 3 -38.09 15.36 -7.86
N GLU A 4 -38.80 15.85 -6.83
CA GLU A 4 -38.49 15.53 -5.44
C GLU A 4 -38.76 14.06 -5.08
N LYS A 5 -39.56 13.36 -5.90
CA LYS A 5 -39.80 11.91 -5.78
C LYS A 5 -38.75 11.05 -6.49
N TYR A 6 -37.63 11.62 -6.92
CA TYR A 6 -36.52 10.90 -7.55
C TYR A 6 -35.33 10.87 -6.59
N THR A 7 -34.59 9.78 -6.60
CA THR A 7 -33.31 9.70 -5.89
C THR A 7 -32.31 10.71 -6.44
N ASP A 8 -31.29 11.03 -5.65
CA ASP A 8 -30.22 11.95 -6.03
C ASP A 8 -29.52 11.50 -7.32
N ARG A 9 -29.27 10.19 -7.44
CA ARG A 9 -28.66 9.58 -8.61
C ARG A 9 -29.57 9.66 -9.85
N ALA A 10 -30.84 9.29 -9.73
CA ALA A 10 -31.79 9.38 -10.84
C ALA A 10 -31.98 10.84 -11.33
N ARG A 11 -32.03 11.81 -10.42
CA ARG A 11 -32.05 13.24 -10.77
C ARG A 11 -30.80 13.64 -11.57
N GLY A 12 -29.62 13.22 -11.12
CA GLY A 12 -28.36 13.47 -11.82
C GLY A 12 -28.35 12.93 -13.25
N PHE A 13 -28.90 11.74 -13.48
CA PHE A 13 -29.05 11.18 -14.83
C PHE A 13 -29.98 11.99 -15.72
N VAL A 14 -31.13 12.41 -15.21
CA VAL A 14 -32.08 13.24 -15.99
C VAL A 14 -31.45 14.59 -16.36
N GLN A 15 -30.74 15.23 -15.42
CA GLN A 15 -30.01 16.49 -15.67
C GLN A 15 -28.88 16.31 -16.69
N SER A 16 -28.14 15.21 -16.61
CA SER A 16 -27.07 14.89 -17.56
C SER A 16 -27.62 14.60 -18.95
N ALA A 17 -28.77 13.93 -19.06
CA ALA A 17 -29.46 13.69 -20.32
C ALA A 17 -30.02 14.99 -20.93
N GLN A 18 -30.50 15.92 -20.09
CA GLN A 18 -30.90 17.25 -20.53
C GLN A 18 -29.71 18.04 -21.07
N SER A 19 -28.59 18.02 -20.35
CA SER A 19 -27.33 18.66 -20.77
C SER A 19 -26.79 18.07 -22.07
N LEU A 20 -26.92 16.75 -22.25
CA LEU A 20 -26.57 16.06 -23.50
C LEU A 20 -27.40 16.58 -24.68
N ALA A 21 -28.73 16.71 -24.52
CA ALA A 21 -29.60 17.22 -25.58
C ALA A 21 -29.19 18.64 -26.02
N LEU A 22 -28.89 19.51 -25.05
CA LEU A 22 -28.40 20.87 -25.31
C LEU A 22 -27.03 20.87 -26.01
N ARG A 23 -26.09 20.04 -25.55
CA ARG A 23 -24.73 19.95 -26.12
C ARG A 23 -24.73 19.43 -27.56
N GLU A 24 -25.63 18.50 -27.89
CA GLU A 24 -25.79 17.96 -29.24
C GLU A 24 -26.63 18.86 -30.17
N GLY A 25 -27.15 19.99 -29.66
CA GLY A 25 -27.98 20.92 -30.43
C GLY A 25 -29.38 20.37 -30.74
N HIS A 26 -29.87 19.41 -29.96
CA HIS A 26 -31.21 18.86 -30.12
C HIS A 26 -32.25 19.73 -29.40
N GLN A 27 -33.28 20.17 -30.11
CA GLN A 27 -34.34 21.02 -29.55
C GLN A 27 -35.37 20.25 -28.71
N GLN A 28 -35.43 18.92 -28.86
CA GLN A 28 -36.36 18.04 -28.14
C GLN A 28 -35.62 17.10 -27.19
N PHE A 29 -36.00 17.11 -25.92
CA PHE A 29 -35.52 16.17 -24.90
C PHE A 29 -36.29 14.87 -24.99
N ALA A 30 -35.57 13.82 -25.41
CA ALA A 30 -36.15 12.56 -25.84
C ALA A 30 -35.61 11.33 -25.08
N PRO A 31 -36.33 10.19 -25.08
CA PRO A 31 -35.92 8.95 -24.39
C PRO A 31 -34.50 8.48 -24.71
N GLU A 32 -34.02 8.70 -25.92
CA GLU A 32 -32.69 8.31 -26.40
C GLU A 32 -31.58 9.02 -25.63
N HIS A 33 -31.77 10.27 -25.23
CA HIS A 33 -30.80 11.01 -24.41
C HIS A 33 -30.67 10.37 -23.04
N LEU A 34 -31.81 10.02 -22.43
CA LEU A 34 -31.82 9.37 -21.12
C LEU A 34 -31.18 7.99 -21.20
N LEU A 35 -31.55 7.18 -22.20
CA LEU A 35 -30.95 5.86 -22.41
C LEU A 35 -29.43 5.94 -22.62
N LYS A 36 -28.96 6.91 -23.42
CA LYS A 36 -27.54 7.08 -23.70
C LYS A 36 -26.75 7.43 -22.43
N VAL A 37 -27.21 8.38 -21.63
CA VAL A 37 -26.52 8.72 -20.37
C VAL A 37 -26.56 7.57 -19.37
N LEU A 38 -27.65 6.81 -19.30
CA LEU A 38 -27.72 5.62 -18.45
C LEU A 38 -26.68 4.56 -18.85
N LEU A 39 -26.47 4.34 -20.14
CA LEU A 39 -25.50 3.37 -20.67
C LEU A 39 -24.04 3.86 -20.57
N ASP A 40 -23.83 5.18 -20.62
CA ASP A 40 -22.52 5.83 -20.46
C ASP A 40 -22.06 5.93 -19.00
N ASP A 41 -22.88 5.51 -18.03
CA ASP A 41 -22.54 5.56 -16.61
C ASP A 41 -21.20 4.84 -16.33
N PRO A 42 -20.16 5.53 -15.83
CA PRO A 42 -18.90 4.89 -15.47
C PRO A 42 -19.06 3.82 -14.38
N GLU A 43 -20.07 3.94 -13.52
CA GLU A 43 -20.37 2.91 -12.52
C GLU A 43 -21.06 1.67 -13.13
N GLY A 44 -21.61 1.78 -14.34
CA GLY A 44 -22.09 0.66 -15.16
C GLY A 44 -23.37 -0.03 -14.68
N LEU A 45 -24.21 0.63 -13.86
CA LEU A 45 -25.41 0.01 -13.29
C LEU A 45 -26.40 -0.46 -14.37
N ALA A 46 -26.74 0.43 -15.31
CA ALA A 46 -27.72 0.13 -16.36
C ALA A 46 -27.20 -0.92 -17.35
N ALA A 47 -25.94 -0.79 -17.79
CA ALA A 47 -25.28 -1.76 -18.65
C ALA A 47 -25.25 -3.16 -18.00
N GLY A 48 -24.84 -3.22 -16.72
CA GLY A 48 -24.82 -4.48 -15.97
C GLY A 48 -26.20 -5.11 -15.78
N LEU A 49 -27.26 -4.31 -15.59
CA LEU A 49 -28.63 -4.81 -15.51
C LEU A 49 -29.13 -5.36 -16.85
N ILE A 50 -28.77 -4.70 -17.97
CA ILE A 50 -29.07 -5.17 -19.32
C ILE A 50 -28.42 -6.53 -19.55
N ASP A 51 -27.12 -6.65 -19.28
CA ASP A 51 -26.38 -7.89 -19.52
C ASP A 51 -26.88 -9.05 -18.63
N ARG A 52 -27.17 -8.78 -17.35
CA ARG A 52 -27.80 -9.76 -16.44
C ARG A 52 -29.19 -10.19 -16.86
N SER A 53 -29.93 -9.35 -17.58
CA SER A 53 -31.26 -9.68 -18.11
C SER A 53 -31.21 -10.50 -19.42
N GLY A 54 -30.00 -10.80 -19.91
CA GLY A 54 -29.78 -11.50 -21.18
C GLY A 54 -29.72 -10.57 -22.40
N GLY A 55 -29.69 -9.26 -22.19
CA GLY A 55 -29.50 -8.26 -23.25
C GLY A 55 -28.03 -7.99 -23.54
N ARG A 56 -27.78 -7.12 -24.54
CA ARG A 56 -26.44 -6.76 -25.00
C ARG A 56 -26.23 -5.25 -24.85
N SER A 57 -25.64 -4.83 -23.73
CA SER A 57 -25.50 -3.41 -23.35
C SER A 57 -24.71 -2.58 -24.35
N ARG A 58 -23.61 -3.13 -24.88
CA ARG A 58 -22.76 -2.48 -25.90
C ARG A 58 -23.51 -2.23 -27.20
N GLU A 59 -24.25 -3.22 -27.70
CA GLU A 59 -25.07 -3.04 -28.91
C GLU A 59 -26.17 -1.98 -28.71
N ALA A 60 -26.77 -1.92 -27.52
CA ALA A 60 -27.74 -0.89 -27.18
C ALA A 60 -27.11 0.51 -27.17
N LEU A 61 -25.88 0.63 -26.67
CA LEU A 61 -25.13 1.89 -26.64
C LEU A 61 -24.81 2.39 -28.05
N ASP A 62 -24.23 1.53 -28.88
CA ASP A 62 -23.90 1.87 -30.27
C ASP A 62 -25.16 2.29 -31.06
N ALA A 63 -26.27 1.58 -30.84
CA ALA A 63 -27.54 1.87 -31.50
C ALA A 63 -28.17 3.20 -31.04
N VAL A 64 -28.12 3.54 -29.75
CA VAL A 64 -28.65 4.81 -29.25
C VAL A 64 -27.80 5.99 -29.70
N GLU A 65 -26.48 5.85 -29.78
CA GLU A 65 -25.62 6.86 -30.37
C GLU A 65 -25.93 7.09 -31.85
N ALA A 66 -26.14 6.02 -32.62
CA ALA A 66 -26.54 6.11 -34.02
C ALA A 66 -27.92 6.77 -34.19
N ALA A 67 -28.86 6.53 -33.27
CA ALA A 67 -30.17 7.18 -33.29
C ALA A 67 -30.08 8.68 -32.96
N LEU A 68 -29.28 9.05 -31.95
CA LEU A 68 -29.04 10.45 -31.59
C LEU A 68 -28.38 11.23 -32.74
N LYS A 69 -27.41 10.64 -33.44
CA LYS A 69 -26.75 11.27 -34.61
C LYS A 69 -27.70 11.59 -35.77
N LYS A 70 -28.83 10.88 -35.87
CA LYS A 70 -29.85 11.11 -36.93
C LYS A 70 -30.82 12.24 -36.59
N ARG A 71 -30.83 12.74 -35.34
CA ARG A 71 -31.75 13.78 -34.94
C ARG A 71 -31.35 15.15 -35.54
N PRO A 72 -32.32 15.98 -35.94
CA PRO A 72 -32.04 17.33 -36.41
C PRO A 72 -31.34 18.17 -35.34
N ARG A 73 -30.33 18.92 -35.77
CA ARG A 73 -29.62 19.91 -34.94
C ARG A 73 -30.12 21.31 -35.29
N VAL A 74 -30.34 22.14 -34.28
CA VAL A 74 -30.84 23.51 -34.42
C VAL A 74 -29.78 24.50 -33.96
N GLU A 75 -29.52 25.53 -34.77
CA GLU A 75 -28.57 26.62 -34.48
C GLU A 75 -29.30 27.97 -34.36
N GLY A 76 -28.72 28.92 -33.61
CA GLY A 76 -29.23 30.29 -33.46
C GLY A 76 -29.86 30.61 -32.10
N ALA A 77 -30.42 31.83 -31.96
CA ALA A 77 -30.93 32.35 -30.68
C ALA A 77 -32.11 31.55 -30.07
N ALA A 78 -32.80 30.75 -30.88
CA ALA A 78 -33.86 29.83 -30.45
C ALA A 78 -33.35 28.43 -30.06
N ALA A 79 -32.04 28.15 -30.21
CA ALA A 79 -31.44 26.84 -29.91
C ALA A 79 -31.30 26.53 -28.41
N GLY A 80 -31.50 27.53 -27.53
CA GLY A 80 -31.39 27.36 -26.08
C GLY A 80 -32.65 26.82 -25.39
N GLN A 81 -33.81 26.80 -26.06
CA GLN A 81 -35.07 26.31 -25.48
C GLN A 81 -35.27 24.83 -25.82
N LEU A 82 -35.17 23.99 -24.78
CA LEU A 82 -35.38 22.55 -24.88
C LEU A 82 -36.82 22.18 -24.50
N TYR A 83 -37.51 21.47 -25.38
CA TYR A 83 -38.87 21.00 -25.14
C TYR A 83 -38.89 19.52 -24.76
N LEU A 84 -39.66 19.15 -23.73
CA LEU A 84 -39.85 17.75 -23.34
C LEU A 84 -40.71 17.03 -24.38
N GLU A 85 -40.21 15.93 -24.94
CA GLU A 85 -40.97 15.12 -25.89
C GLU A 85 -42.08 14.32 -25.16
N PRO A 86 -43.30 14.21 -25.72
CA PRO A 86 -44.38 13.43 -25.11
C PRO A 86 -44.02 11.97 -24.82
N ALA A 87 -43.14 11.37 -25.63
CA ALA A 87 -42.62 10.03 -25.38
C ALA A 87 -41.79 9.94 -24.09
N LEU A 88 -40.93 10.93 -23.82
CA LEU A 88 -40.14 10.98 -22.58
C LEU A 88 -41.02 11.28 -21.36
N ALA A 89 -42.04 12.11 -21.51
CA ALA A 89 -43.03 12.34 -20.44
C ALA A 89 -43.74 11.04 -20.02
N ARG A 90 -44.08 10.17 -20.98
CA ARG A 90 -44.65 8.82 -20.71
C ARG A 90 -43.66 7.92 -19.98
N VAL A 91 -42.37 7.94 -20.36
CA VAL A 91 -41.32 7.19 -19.66
C VAL A 91 -41.24 7.60 -18.18
N PHE A 92 -41.29 8.90 -17.87
CA PHE A 92 -41.26 9.35 -16.47
C PHE A 92 -42.50 8.95 -15.67
N ASP A 93 -43.68 8.96 -16.29
CA ASP A 93 -44.92 8.47 -15.67
C ASP A 93 -44.87 6.95 -15.43
N ALA A 94 -44.40 6.18 -16.41
CA ALA A 94 -44.20 4.75 -16.29
C ALA A 94 -43.17 4.39 -15.21
N ALA A 95 -42.10 5.17 -15.06
CA ALA A 95 -41.10 4.98 -14.01
C ALA A 95 -41.70 5.21 -12.61
N GLY A 96 -42.53 6.24 -12.45
CA GLY A 96 -43.28 6.50 -11.22
C GLY A 96 -44.20 5.34 -10.84
N LYS A 97 -45.01 4.87 -11.80
CA LYS A 97 -45.90 3.71 -11.60
C LYS A 97 -45.13 2.43 -11.27
N ALA A 98 -43.98 2.22 -11.90
CA ALA A 98 -43.12 1.06 -11.64
C ALA A 98 -42.51 1.09 -10.23
N ALA A 99 -42.11 2.28 -9.75
CA ALA A 99 -41.62 2.50 -8.39
C ALA A 99 -42.73 2.24 -7.36
N GLU A 100 -43.93 2.83 -7.54
CA GLU A 100 -45.07 2.63 -6.64
C GLU A 100 -45.49 1.16 -6.56
N LYS A 101 -45.53 0.45 -7.70
CA LYS A 101 -45.85 -0.99 -7.76
C LYS A 101 -44.80 -1.85 -7.03
N ALA A 102 -43.56 -1.38 -6.96
CA ALA A 102 -42.47 -2.04 -6.24
C ALA A 102 -42.42 -1.68 -4.75
N GLY A 103 -43.28 -0.78 -4.28
CA GLY A 103 -43.28 -0.28 -2.90
C GLY A 103 -42.21 0.77 -2.62
N ASP A 104 -41.71 1.45 -3.65
CA ASP A 104 -40.69 2.49 -3.51
C ASP A 104 -41.29 3.87 -3.22
N SER A 105 -40.68 4.59 -2.28
CA SER A 105 -41.01 6.00 -2.02
C SER A 105 -40.36 6.95 -3.05
N PHE A 106 -39.24 6.53 -3.66
CA PHE A 106 -38.48 7.30 -4.67
C PHE A 106 -38.28 6.50 -5.98
N VAL A 107 -38.30 7.20 -7.11
CA VAL A 107 -37.95 6.65 -8.43
C VAL A 107 -36.44 6.55 -8.56
N THR A 108 -35.96 5.33 -8.80
CA THR A 108 -34.53 4.99 -8.95
C THR A 108 -34.11 4.87 -10.42
N VAL A 109 -32.80 4.81 -10.65
CA VAL A 109 -32.17 4.65 -11.98
C VAL A 109 -32.65 3.37 -12.65
N GLU A 110 -32.74 2.26 -11.91
CA GLU A 110 -33.19 1.00 -12.50
C GLU A 110 -34.68 1.03 -12.87
N ARG A 111 -35.50 1.84 -12.19
CA ARG A 111 -36.92 2.04 -12.55
C ARG A 111 -37.07 2.94 -13.79
N LEU A 112 -36.21 3.94 -13.96
CA LEU A 112 -36.10 4.71 -15.20
C LEU A 112 -35.73 3.80 -16.39
N LEU A 113 -34.74 2.91 -16.21
CA LEU A 113 -34.35 1.96 -17.24
C LEU A 113 -35.48 0.97 -17.58
N LEU A 114 -36.18 0.46 -16.57
CA LEU A 114 -37.34 -0.40 -16.78
C LEU A 114 -38.45 0.32 -17.54
N ALA A 115 -38.71 1.59 -17.25
CA ALA A 115 -39.71 2.40 -17.95
C ALA A 115 -39.35 2.61 -19.43
N LEU A 116 -38.08 2.83 -19.76
CA LEU A 116 -37.61 2.89 -21.14
C LEU A 116 -37.87 1.57 -21.89
N ALA A 117 -37.68 0.42 -21.23
CA ALA A 117 -37.97 -0.88 -21.82
C ALA A 117 -39.48 -1.17 -21.98
N LEU A 118 -40.32 -0.63 -21.07
CA LEU A 118 -41.78 -0.77 -21.13
C LEU A 118 -42.40 0.00 -22.30
N GLU A 119 -41.89 1.20 -22.58
CA GLU A 119 -42.36 2.07 -23.66
C GLU A 119 -41.77 1.65 -25.03
N LYS A 120 -42.25 0.54 -25.58
CA LYS A 120 -41.74 -0.06 -26.84
C LYS A 120 -41.98 0.76 -28.10
N ASP A 121 -42.90 1.72 -28.05
CA ASP A 121 -43.31 2.49 -29.23
C ASP A 121 -42.31 3.58 -29.61
N ASN A 122 -41.45 3.99 -28.68
CA ASN A 122 -40.39 4.97 -28.92
C ASN A 122 -39.06 4.30 -29.34
N GLU A 123 -38.14 5.09 -29.89
CA GLU A 123 -36.89 4.56 -30.45
C GLU A 123 -35.98 3.92 -29.39
N ALA A 124 -35.92 4.48 -28.18
CA ALA A 124 -35.14 3.91 -27.07
C ALA A 124 -35.65 2.52 -26.66
N GLY A 125 -36.98 2.33 -26.57
CA GLY A 125 -37.61 1.04 -26.30
C GLY A 125 -37.34 0.01 -27.41
N ARG A 126 -37.34 0.43 -28.67
CA ARG A 126 -36.99 -0.44 -29.82
C ARG A 126 -35.52 -0.86 -29.81
N ILE A 127 -34.61 0.05 -29.44
CA ILE A 127 -33.19 -0.25 -29.30
C ILE A 127 -32.97 -1.31 -28.22
N LEU A 128 -33.57 -1.11 -27.04
CA LEU A 128 -33.51 -2.08 -25.95
C LEU A 128 -34.08 -3.45 -26.36
N ALA A 129 -35.22 -3.47 -27.05
CA ALA A 129 -35.82 -4.71 -27.54
C ALA A 129 -34.92 -5.44 -28.55
N LYS A 130 -34.29 -4.72 -29.50
CA LYS A 130 -33.34 -5.30 -30.47
C LYS A 130 -32.07 -5.83 -29.79
N ALA A 131 -31.62 -5.17 -28.73
CA ALA A 131 -30.51 -5.61 -27.91
C ALA A 131 -30.85 -6.84 -27.04
N GLY A 132 -32.09 -7.34 -27.07
CA GLY A 132 -32.53 -8.52 -26.33
C GLY A 132 -33.13 -8.22 -24.95
N VAL A 133 -33.32 -6.95 -24.61
CA VAL A 133 -33.87 -6.54 -23.30
C VAL A 133 -35.39 -6.64 -23.31
N THR A 134 -35.94 -7.46 -22.42
CA THR A 134 -37.39 -7.52 -22.18
C THR A 134 -37.72 -6.91 -20.82
N PRO A 135 -38.86 -6.20 -20.67
CA PRO A 135 -39.25 -5.63 -19.37
C PRO A 135 -39.34 -6.68 -18.25
N GLN A 136 -39.77 -7.88 -18.59
CA GLN A 136 -39.89 -9.01 -17.66
C GLN A 136 -38.52 -9.44 -17.14
N ASN A 137 -37.58 -9.75 -18.02
CA ASN A 137 -36.24 -10.19 -17.61
C ASN A 137 -35.48 -9.08 -16.88
N LEU A 138 -35.64 -7.84 -17.35
CA LEU A 138 -35.03 -6.68 -16.71
C LEU A 138 -35.59 -6.47 -15.30
N ASN A 139 -36.91 -6.57 -15.10
CA ASN A 139 -37.51 -6.48 -13.78
C ASN A 139 -37.07 -7.63 -12.85
N THR A 140 -36.89 -8.84 -13.39
CA THR A 140 -36.31 -9.97 -12.64
C THR A 140 -34.87 -9.67 -12.20
N ALA A 141 -34.03 -9.14 -13.10
CA ALA A 141 -32.65 -8.76 -12.79
C ALA A 141 -32.60 -7.62 -11.74
N ILE A 142 -33.50 -6.64 -11.85
CA ILE A 142 -33.66 -5.56 -10.86
C ILE A 142 -34.03 -6.13 -9.49
N ASN A 143 -35.02 -7.03 -9.43
CA ASN A 143 -35.45 -7.63 -8.17
C ASN A 143 -34.33 -8.48 -7.55
N ALA A 144 -33.56 -9.20 -8.37
CA ALA A 144 -32.40 -9.96 -7.93
C ALA A 144 -31.28 -9.06 -7.36
N LEU A 145 -31.02 -7.91 -7.99
CA LEU A 145 -30.07 -6.92 -7.48
C LEU A 145 -30.53 -6.32 -6.14
N ARG A 146 -31.82 -6.01 -6.04
CA ARG A 146 -32.38 -5.33 -4.87
C ARG A 146 -32.56 -6.26 -3.68
N LYS A 147 -32.71 -7.58 -3.89
CA LYS A 147 -32.91 -8.58 -2.83
C LYS A 147 -33.97 -8.15 -1.81
N GLY A 148 -35.09 -7.60 -2.30
CA GLY A 148 -36.20 -7.13 -1.47
C GLY A 148 -36.05 -5.74 -0.82
N ARG A 149 -34.96 -5.00 -1.10
CA ARG A 149 -34.78 -3.61 -0.62
C ARG A 149 -35.71 -2.64 -1.36
N THR A 150 -36.29 -1.68 -0.63
CA THR A 150 -37.09 -0.54 -1.11
C THR A 150 -36.27 0.76 -1.10
N ALA A 151 -36.64 1.70 -1.99
CA ALA A 151 -36.01 3.01 -2.09
C ALA A 151 -36.81 4.07 -1.30
N ASP A 152 -36.51 4.16 0.00
CA ASP A 152 -37.24 5.02 0.96
C ASP A 152 -36.52 6.33 1.32
N SER A 153 -35.37 6.59 0.72
CA SER A 153 -34.62 7.86 0.85
C SER A 153 -34.10 8.33 -0.50
N SER A 154 -33.75 9.62 -0.61
CA SER A 154 -33.12 10.16 -1.82
C SER A 154 -31.75 9.53 -2.11
N SER A 155 -31.06 9.05 -1.07
CA SER A 155 -29.75 8.39 -1.11
C SER A 155 -29.81 6.86 -1.31
N ALA A 156 -31.00 6.25 -1.45
CA ALA A 156 -31.16 4.80 -1.36
C ALA A 156 -30.30 3.99 -2.35
N GLU A 157 -30.00 4.55 -3.53
CA GLU A 157 -29.16 3.92 -4.55
C GLU A 157 -27.67 3.94 -4.23
N ASN A 158 -27.21 4.82 -3.34
CA ASN A 158 -25.81 4.85 -2.89
C ASN A 158 -25.47 3.62 -2.03
N ALA A 159 -26.48 2.96 -1.48
CA ALA A 159 -26.34 1.74 -0.70
C ALA A 159 -26.25 0.46 -1.57
N TYR A 160 -26.31 0.57 -2.90
CA TYR A 160 -26.06 -0.53 -3.82
C TYR A 160 -24.55 -0.62 -4.13
N ASP A 161 -24.00 -1.83 -4.04
CA ASP A 161 -22.58 -2.15 -4.25
C ASP A 161 -21.60 -1.38 -3.33
N ALA A 162 -21.99 -1.16 -2.06
CA ALA A 162 -21.17 -0.46 -1.07
C ALA A 162 -19.82 -1.16 -0.87
N LEU A 163 -19.80 -2.48 -0.88
CA LEU A 163 -18.55 -3.26 -0.78
C LEU A 163 -17.60 -3.01 -1.94
N LYS A 164 -18.11 -2.79 -3.16
CA LYS A 164 -17.26 -2.50 -4.32
C LYS A 164 -16.62 -1.11 -4.24
N LYS A 165 -17.28 -0.16 -3.58
CA LYS A 165 -16.82 1.24 -3.42
C LYS A 165 -15.88 1.41 -2.22
N TYR A 166 -16.15 0.70 -1.14
CA TYR A 166 -15.50 0.94 0.16
C TYR A 166 -14.70 -0.25 0.68
N ALA A 167 -14.54 -1.31 -0.11
CA ALA A 167 -13.70 -2.45 0.24
C ALA A 167 -12.91 -2.97 -0.96
N ARG A 168 -11.72 -3.50 -0.68
CA ARG A 168 -10.85 -4.19 -1.64
C ARG A 168 -10.98 -5.70 -1.47
N ASP A 169 -11.25 -6.41 -2.55
CA ASP A 169 -11.33 -7.88 -2.52
C ASP A 169 -9.92 -8.50 -2.56
N LEU A 170 -9.43 -8.95 -1.39
CA LEU A 170 -8.13 -9.58 -1.27
C LEU A 170 -8.11 -10.97 -1.92
N THR A 171 -9.24 -11.71 -1.88
CA THR A 171 -9.33 -13.00 -2.58
C THR A 171 -9.28 -12.84 -4.09
N GLN A 172 -9.85 -11.77 -4.63
CA GLN A 172 -9.73 -11.46 -6.05
C GLN A 172 -8.31 -11.01 -6.39
N ALA A 173 -7.69 -10.15 -5.57
CA ALA A 173 -6.30 -9.74 -5.77
C ALA A 173 -5.33 -10.95 -5.75
N ALA A 174 -5.59 -11.95 -4.90
CA ALA A 174 -4.85 -13.20 -4.87
C ALA A 174 -5.03 -14.04 -6.15
N ARG A 175 -6.25 -14.10 -6.72
CA ARG A 175 -6.50 -14.77 -8.01
C ARG A 175 -5.80 -14.07 -9.18
N ASP A 176 -5.78 -12.74 -9.13
CA ASP A 176 -5.12 -11.89 -10.12
C ASP A 176 -3.58 -11.90 -10.01
N GLY A 177 -3.01 -12.51 -8.96
CA GLY A 177 -1.55 -12.51 -8.72
C GLY A 177 -0.98 -11.16 -8.29
N LYS A 178 -1.83 -10.27 -7.77
CA LYS A 178 -1.47 -8.89 -7.35
C LYS A 178 -1.04 -8.78 -5.89
N LEU A 179 -1.21 -9.83 -5.10
CA LEU A 179 -0.72 -9.86 -3.72
C LEU A 179 0.72 -10.35 -3.71
N ASP A 180 1.53 -9.74 -2.85
CA ASP A 180 2.89 -10.20 -2.62
C ASP A 180 2.90 -11.54 -1.88
N PRO A 181 3.96 -12.35 -2.07
CA PRO A 181 4.13 -13.57 -1.31
C PRO A 181 4.29 -13.24 0.17
N VAL A 182 3.66 -14.05 1.03
CA VAL A 182 3.75 -13.89 2.49
C VAL A 182 4.69 -14.94 3.03
N ILE A 183 5.81 -14.49 3.64
CA ILE A 183 6.89 -15.34 4.13
C ILE A 183 6.95 -15.27 5.66
N GLY A 184 7.14 -16.42 6.32
CA GLY A 184 7.41 -16.47 7.76
C GLY A 184 6.22 -16.15 8.68
N ARG A 185 4.98 -16.17 8.18
CA ARG A 185 3.75 -15.88 8.95
C ARG A 185 2.76 -17.04 9.03
N ASP A 186 3.26 -18.26 8.85
CA ASP A 186 2.40 -19.46 8.76
C ASP A 186 1.66 -19.77 10.06
N GLU A 187 2.27 -19.48 11.22
CA GLU A 187 1.66 -19.73 12.52
C GLU A 187 0.52 -18.74 12.79
N GLU A 188 0.74 -17.45 12.53
CA GLU A 188 -0.25 -16.39 12.71
C GLU A 188 -1.43 -16.55 11.74
N ILE A 189 -1.17 -16.91 10.48
CA ILE A 189 -2.22 -17.24 9.50
C ILE A 189 -3.02 -18.46 9.98
N ARG A 190 -2.34 -19.55 10.37
CA ARG A 190 -3.01 -20.77 10.89
C ARG A 190 -3.83 -20.47 12.13
N ARG A 191 -3.32 -19.63 13.03
CA ARG A 191 -4.04 -19.19 14.23
C ARG A 191 -5.28 -18.38 13.85
N THR A 192 -5.16 -17.48 12.87
CA THR A 192 -6.29 -16.69 12.34
C THR A 192 -7.39 -17.60 11.77
N VAL A 193 -7.00 -18.60 10.95
CA VAL A 193 -7.91 -19.64 10.43
C VAL A 193 -8.61 -20.41 11.56
N GLN A 194 -7.85 -20.83 12.57
CA GLN A 194 -8.37 -21.55 13.72
C GLN A 194 -9.42 -20.72 14.46
N VAL A 195 -9.15 -19.42 14.68
CA VAL A 195 -10.08 -18.50 15.34
C VAL A 195 -11.35 -18.32 14.52
N LEU A 196 -11.24 -18.05 13.22
CA LEU A 196 -12.39 -17.89 12.32
C LEU A 196 -13.31 -19.11 12.28
N SER A 197 -12.76 -20.30 12.52
CA SER A 197 -13.48 -21.57 12.55
C SER A 197 -14.17 -21.87 13.89
N ARG A 198 -14.00 -21.03 14.92
CA ARG A 198 -14.63 -21.23 16.23
C ARG A 198 -16.12 -20.87 16.20
N ARG A 199 -16.88 -21.47 17.11
CA ARG A 199 -18.30 -21.10 17.36
C ARG A 199 -18.46 -19.79 18.14
N THR A 200 -17.53 -19.49 19.05
CA THR A 200 -17.52 -18.28 19.87
C THR A 200 -16.13 -17.67 19.88
N LYS A 201 -16.05 -16.35 20.06
CA LYS A 201 -14.80 -15.58 19.89
C LYS A 201 -14.13 -15.89 18.55
N ASN A 202 -14.93 -15.81 17.49
CA ASN A 202 -14.57 -16.23 16.14
C ASN A 202 -14.07 -15.07 15.27
N ASN A 203 -13.87 -13.90 15.85
CA ASN A 203 -13.28 -12.77 15.17
C ASN A 203 -11.84 -12.58 15.68
N PRO A 204 -10.80 -12.89 14.89
CA PRO A 204 -9.43 -12.64 15.30
C PRO A 204 -9.12 -11.13 15.30
N VAL A 205 -8.27 -10.70 16.23
CA VAL A 205 -7.64 -9.38 16.22
C VAL A 205 -6.13 -9.58 16.20
N LEU A 206 -5.51 -9.16 15.11
CA LEU A 206 -4.06 -9.10 14.92
C LEU A 206 -3.52 -7.94 15.75
N ILE A 207 -2.75 -8.23 16.78
CA ILE A 207 -2.20 -7.26 17.72
C ILE A 207 -0.68 -7.22 17.56
N GLY A 208 -0.16 -6.07 17.16
CA GLY A 208 1.26 -5.85 16.98
C GLY A 208 1.54 -4.40 16.64
N GLU A 209 2.80 -4.01 16.65
CA GLU A 209 3.22 -2.65 16.31
C GLU A 209 2.95 -2.32 14.82
N PRO A 210 2.93 -1.03 14.43
CA PRO A 210 2.87 -0.66 13.02
C PRO A 210 4.07 -1.22 12.24
N GLY A 211 3.85 -1.69 11.02
CA GLY A 211 4.92 -2.21 10.16
C GLY A 211 5.31 -3.68 10.35
N VAL A 212 4.82 -4.39 11.37
CA VAL A 212 5.19 -5.82 11.61
C VAL A 212 4.57 -6.83 10.64
N GLY A 213 3.70 -6.39 9.72
CA GLY A 213 3.06 -7.25 8.72
C GLY A 213 1.66 -7.78 9.10
N LYS A 214 0.86 -7.03 9.87
CA LYS A 214 -0.54 -7.40 10.19
C LYS A 214 -1.39 -7.58 8.93
N THR A 215 -1.29 -6.65 7.98
CA THR A 215 -1.99 -6.72 6.69
C THR A 215 -1.53 -7.90 5.84
N ALA A 216 -0.22 -8.21 5.87
CA ALA A 216 0.34 -9.37 5.17
C ALA A 216 -0.27 -10.70 5.68
N ILE A 217 -0.66 -10.81 6.95
CA ILE A 217 -1.37 -12.00 7.47
C ILE A 217 -2.77 -12.12 6.84
N ALA A 218 -3.49 -11.01 6.66
CA ALA A 218 -4.78 -11.01 5.98
C ALA A 218 -4.64 -11.38 4.50
N GLU A 219 -3.64 -10.83 3.81
CA GLU A 219 -3.30 -11.19 2.42
C GLU A 219 -2.89 -12.66 2.29
N GLY A 220 -2.09 -13.17 3.23
CA GLY A 220 -1.69 -14.57 3.30
C GLY A 220 -2.88 -15.50 3.54
N LEU A 221 -3.84 -15.09 4.36
CA LEU A 221 -5.12 -15.80 4.50
C LEU A 221 -5.90 -15.81 3.17
N ALA A 222 -5.97 -14.69 2.44
CA ALA A 222 -6.62 -14.67 1.13
C ALA A 222 -5.95 -15.64 0.15
N LEU A 223 -4.61 -15.69 0.12
CA LEU A 223 -3.87 -16.67 -0.69
C LEU A 223 -4.26 -18.10 -0.31
N ARG A 224 -4.32 -18.43 0.97
CA ARG A 224 -4.72 -19.77 1.44
C ARG A 224 -6.16 -20.13 1.09
N ILE A 225 -7.10 -19.20 1.23
CA ILE A 225 -8.50 -19.39 0.82
C ILE A 225 -8.55 -19.74 -0.67
N VAL A 226 -7.88 -18.96 -1.52
CA VAL A 226 -7.90 -19.20 -2.97
C VAL A 226 -7.19 -20.50 -3.35
N ASN A 227 -6.16 -20.91 -2.59
CA ASN A 227 -5.46 -22.17 -2.80
C ASN A 227 -6.20 -23.39 -2.22
N GLY A 228 -7.32 -23.20 -1.53
CA GLY A 228 -8.03 -24.28 -0.84
C GLY A 228 -7.31 -24.82 0.39
N ASP A 229 -6.24 -24.16 0.85
CA ASP A 229 -5.47 -24.49 2.06
C ASP A 229 -6.13 -23.91 3.33
N VAL A 230 -7.43 -24.14 3.45
CA VAL A 230 -8.26 -23.75 4.58
C VAL A 230 -9.35 -24.81 4.81
N PRO A 231 -9.91 -24.92 6.03
CA PRO A 231 -11.06 -25.78 6.28
C PRO A 231 -12.24 -25.47 5.35
N GLU A 232 -13.10 -26.46 5.08
CA GLU A 232 -14.30 -26.32 4.22
C GLU A 232 -15.17 -25.12 4.59
N SER A 233 -15.24 -24.80 5.89
CA SER A 233 -15.98 -23.63 6.39
C SER A 233 -15.47 -22.29 5.85
N LEU A 234 -14.28 -22.22 5.27
CA LEU A 234 -13.65 -21.00 4.74
C LEU A 234 -13.34 -21.07 3.24
N GLN A 235 -13.43 -22.23 2.57
CA GLN A 235 -12.95 -22.43 1.19
C GLN A 235 -13.64 -21.51 0.16
N ASP A 236 -14.92 -21.18 0.35
CA ASP A 236 -15.69 -20.34 -0.58
C ASP A 236 -15.91 -18.91 -0.11
N LYS A 237 -15.27 -18.52 1.00
CA LYS A 237 -15.47 -17.17 1.56
C LYS A 237 -14.65 -16.14 0.81
N LYS A 238 -15.19 -14.92 0.68
CA LYS A 238 -14.44 -13.76 0.22
C LYS A 238 -13.81 -13.03 1.41
N LEU A 239 -12.56 -12.61 1.27
CA LEU A 239 -11.90 -11.72 2.23
C LEU A 239 -11.84 -10.31 1.65
N LEU A 240 -12.55 -9.37 2.27
CA LEU A 240 -12.64 -7.98 1.83
C LEU A 240 -11.97 -7.07 2.86
N ALA A 241 -11.00 -6.27 2.44
CA ALA A 241 -10.37 -5.25 3.28
C ALA A 241 -11.15 -3.95 3.21
N LEU A 242 -11.60 -3.43 4.35
CA LEU A 242 -12.32 -2.17 4.44
C LEU A 242 -11.37 -1.00 4.19
N ASP A 243 -11.74 -0.09 3.29
CA ASP A 243 -11.00 1.14 3.03
C ASP A 243 -11.58 2.29 3.87
N MET A 244 -10.91 2.58 4.98
CA MET A 244 -11.29 3.68 5.87
C MET A 244 -11.14 5.04 5.19
N GLY A 245 -10.14 5.21 4.33
CA GLY A 245 -9.92 6.43 3.57
C GLY A 245 -11.09 6.72 2.63
N ALA A 246 -11.56 5.71 1.88
CA ALA A 246 -12.70 5.83 0.98
C ALA A 246 -14.02 6.13 1.72
N LEU A 247 -14.20 5.59 2.93
CA LEU A 247 -15.38 5.87 3.75
C LEU A 247 -15.41 7.33 4.23
N ILE A 248 -14.26 7.87 4.61
CA ILE A 248 -14.11 9.25 5.12
C ILE A 248 -14.07 10.26 3.97
N ALA A 249 -13.47 9.90 2.84
CA ALA A 249 -13.30 10.79 1.69
C ALA A 249 -14.63 11.36 1.19
N GLY A 250 -14.70 12.69 1.12
CA GLY A 250 -15.90 13.40 0.66
C GLY A 250 -17.10 13.32 1.60
N ALA A 251 -16.96 12.82 2.83
CA ALA A 251 -17.98 12.96 3.86
C ALA A 251 -17.90 14.39 4.43
N LYS A 252 -18.94 15.20 4.22
CA LYS A 252 -19.02 16.56 4.79
C LYS A 252 -19.50 16.52 6.24
N TYR A 253 -20.23 15.47 6.60
CA TYR A 253 -20.85 15.29 7.89
C TYR A 253 -20.63 13.87 8.43
N ARG A 254 -20.52 13.73 9.75
CA ARG A 254 -20.34 12.44 10.44
C ARG A 254 -21.43 11.41 10.09
N GLY A 255 -22.67 11.86 9.92
CA GLY A 255 -23.78 10.98 9.54
C GLY A 255 -23.59 10.27 8.20
N GLU A 256 -22.90 10.89 7.25
CA GLU A 256 -22.63 10.29 5.93
C GLU A 256 -21.65 9.12 6.04
N PHE A 257 -20.62 9.25 6.88
CA PHE A 257 -19.70 8.15 7.18
C PHE A 257 -20.45 6.97 7.83
N GLU A 258 -21.28 7.24 8.84
CA GLU A 258 -22.06 6.21 9.52
C GLU A 258 -23.05 5.52 8.56
N GLU A 259 -23.68 6.26 7.64
CA GLU A 259 -24.56 5.71 6.61
C GLU A 259 -23.80 4.79 5.64
N ARG A 260 -22.61 5.20 5.17
CA ARG A 260 -21.74 4.39 4.30
C ARG A 260 -21.29 3.12 5.00
N LEU A 261 -20.80 3.21 6.24
CA LEU A 261 -20.39 2.05 7.02
C LEU A 261 -21.58 1.11 7.27
N LYS A 262 -22.76 1.65 7.58
CA LYS A 262 -23.98 0.85 7.74
C LYS A 262 -24.37 0.13 6.45
N ALA A 263 -24.20 0.77 5.29
CA ALA A 263 -24.43 0.13 4.00
C ALA A 263 -23.47 -1.05 3.76
N VAL A 264 -22.18 -0.86 4.04
CA VAL A 264 -21.17 -1.93 3.98
C VAL A 264 -21.54 -3.09 4.90
N LEU A 265 -21.82 -2.82 6.18
CA LEU A 265 -22.17 -3.86 7.15
C LEU A 265 -23.44 -4.61 6.75
N LYS A 266 -24.45 -3.92 6.22
CA LYS A 266 -25.69 -4.55 5.72
C LYS A 266 -25.43 -5.48 4.55
N GLU A 267 -24.49 -5.14 3.66
CA GLU A 267 -24.13 -6.00 2.53
C GLU A 267 -23.32 -7.23 2.99
N VAL A 268 -22.42 -7.06 3.96
CA VAL A 268 -21.69 -8.17 4.59
C VAL A 268 -22.64 -9.14 5.29
N THR A 269 -23.58 -8.64 6.11
CA THR A 269 -24.54 -9.51 6.82
C THR A 269 -25.51 -10.19 5.85
N ALA A 270 -25.91 -9.52 4.77
CA ALA A 270 -26.74 -10.11 3.71
C ALA A 270 -26.02 -11.19 2.88
N SER A 271 -24.70 -11.37 3.04
CA SER A 271 -23.94 -12.46 2.42
C SER A 271 -24.03 -13.79 3.18
N ASP A 272 -24.74 -13.82 4.32
CA ASP A 272 -24.95 -15.00 5.17
C ASP A 272 -23.64 -15.74 5.50
N GLY A 273 -22.62 -14.96 5.90
CA GLY A 273 -21.30 -15.49 6.29
C GLY A 273 -20.35 -15.81 5.14
N GLY A 274 -20.74 -15.56 3.87
CA GLY A 274 -19.88 -15.71 2.70
C GLY A 274 -18.75 -14.67 2.59
N ILE A 275 -18.78 -13.63 3.43
CA ILE A 275 -17.79 -12.55 3.45
C ILE A 275 -17.13 -12.46 4.82
N ILE A 276 -15.80 -12.37 4.83
CA ILE A 276 -14.96 -12.01 5.96
C ILE A 276 -14.48 -10.58 5.73
N LEU A 277 -14.71 -9.70 6.69
CA LEU A 277 -14.28 -8.30 6.60
C LEU A 277 -12.96 -8.10 7.36
N PHE A 278 -11.89 -7.71 6.68
CA PHE A 278 -10.67 -7.23 7.30
C PHE A 278 -10.78 -5.74 7.59
N ILE A 279 -10.54 -5.34 8.84
CA ILE A 279 -10.61 -3.96 9.31
C ILE A 279 -9.22 -3.62 9.87
N ASP A 280 -8.44 -2.89 9.07
CA ASP A 280 -7.20 -2.32 9.56
C ASP A 280 -7.49 -1.17 10.52
N GLU A 281 -6.58 -0.93 11.47
CA GLU A 281 -6.73 0.06 12.54
C GLU A 281 -8.12 0.03 13.20
N MET A 282 -8.60 -1.16 13.58
CA MET A 282 -9.96 -1.39 14.09
C MET A 282 -10.34 -0.48 15.26
N HIS A 283 -9.37 -0.04 16.06
CA HIS A 283 -9.58 0.90 17.16
C HIS A 283 -10.17 2.24 16.71
N THR A 284 -9.93 2.67 15.46
CA THR A 284 -10.50 3.91 14.90
C THR A 284 -12.03 3.86 14.87
N LEU A 285 -12.62 2.68 14.65
CA LEU A 285 -14.06 2.45 14.68
C LEU A 285 -14.63 2.27 16.08
N VAL A 286 -13.80 1.85 17.04
CA VAL A 286 -14.24 1.35 18.36
C VAL A 286 -13.94 2.33 19.50
N GLY A 287 -12.96 3.23 19.34
CA GLY A 287 -12.29 3.88 20.45
C GLY A 287 -12.42 5.40 20.56
N ALA A 288 -13.08 6.04 19.60
CA ALA A 288 -12.97 7.48 19.38
C ALA A 288 -13.85 8.37 20.30
N GLY A 289 -14.68 7.78 21.16
CA GLY A 289 -15.74 8.50 21.89
C GLY A 289 -15.35 9.36 23.11
N LYS A 290 -14.06 9.66 23.36
CA LYS A 290 -13.64 10.42 24.57
C LYS A 290 -12.98 11.78 24.32
N ALA A 291 -12.68 12.14 23.07
CA ALA A 291 -12.22 13.46 22.70
C ALA A 291 -13.18 14.07 21.66
N ASP A 292 -13.33 15.39 21.72
CA ASP A 292 -14.40 16.24 21.16
C ASP A 292 -14.45 16.29 19.62
N GLY A 293 -14.37 15.14 18.93
CA GLY A 293 -14.38 15.09 17.46
C GLY A 293 -14.18 13.75 16.77
N ALA A 294 -13.88 12.65 17.48
CA ALA A 294 -13.60 11.38 16.80
C ALA A 294 -14.85 10.47 16.65
N MET A 295 -14.87 9.67 15.58
CA MET A 295 -16.02 8.86 15.14
C MET A 295 -16.11 7.52 15.90
N ASP A 296 -17.05 7.38 16.83
CA ASP A 296 -17.34 6.08 17.48
C ASP A 296 -18.45 5.35 16.72
N ALA A 297 -18.06 4.33 15.95
CA ALA A 297 -18.94 3.45 15.19
C ALA A 297 -19.15 2.08 15.88
N SER A 298 -18.70 1.92 17.14
CA SER A 298 -18.81 0.65 17.86
C SER A 298 -20.25 0.17 17.98
N ASN A 299 -21.20 1.11 18.10
CA ASN A 299 -22.64 0.83 18.18
C ASN A 299 -23.21 0.21 16.88
N LEU A 300 -22.57 0.42 15.73
CA LEU A 300 -22.97 -0.19 14.45
C LEU A 300 -22.45 -1.63 14.34
N LEU A 301 -21.26 -1.90 14.88
CA LEU A 301 -20.61 -3.22 14.82
C LEU A 301 -21.18 -4.21 15.85
N LYS A 302 -21.41 -3.74 17.08
CA LYS A 302 -21.84 -4.57 18.23
C LYS A 302 -23.05 -5.48 17.93
N PRO A 303 -24.15 -4.99 17.32
CA PRO A 303 -25.31 -5.83 17.06
C PRO A 303 -25.01 -6.97 16.08
N ALA A 304 -24.28 -6.70 15.00
CA ALA A 304 -23.94 -7.69 13.98
C ALA A 304 -22.96 -8.75 14.52
N LEU A 305 -21.96 -8.32 15.31
CA LEU A 305 -21.05 -9.22 16.03
C LEU A 305 -21.77 -10.05 17.10
N ALA A 306 -22.75 -9.47 17.79
CA ALA A 306 -23.50 -10.17 18.83
C ALA A 306 -24.40 -11.28 18.26
N ARG A 307 -24.97 -11.08 17.08
CA ARG A 307 -25.78 -12.08 16.36
C ARG A 307 -24.94 -13.10 15.58
N GLY A 308 -23.64 -12.86 15.43
CA GLY A 308 -22.75 -13.73 14.65
C GLY A 308 -22.94 -13.58 13.13
N GLU A 309 -23.63 -12.52 12.70
CA GLU A 309 -23.87 -12.21 11.28
C GLU A 309 -22.64 -11.56 10.62
N LEU A 310 -21.77 -10.94 11.42
CA LEU A 310 -20.52 -10.34 10.97
C LEU A 310 -19.33 -11.21 11.37
N HIS A 311 -18.57 -11.65 10.36
CA HIS A 311 -17.25 -12.26 10.54
C HIS A 311 -16.20 -11.25 10.12
N CYS A 312 -15.29 -10.91 11.03
CA CYS A 312 -14.24 -9.95 10.74
C CYS A 312 -12.88 -10.33 11.35
N ILE A 313 -11.84 -9.76 10.75
CA ILE A 313 -10.46 -9.80 11.23
C ILE A 313 -10.10 -8.34 11.53
N GLY A 314 -9.71 -8.05 12.77
CA GLY A 314 -9.20 -6.73 13.15
C GLY A 314 -7.68 -6.67 13.12
N ALA A 315 -7.13 -5.49 12.93
CA ALA A 315 -5.73 -5.19 13.22
C ALA A 315 -5.62 -3.92 14.07
N THR A 316 -4.74 -3.91 15.08
CA THR A 316 -4.52 -2.76 15.99
C THR A 316 -3.22 -2.94 16.78
N THR A 317 -2.78 -1.92 17.52
CA THR A 317 -1.67 -2.03 18.48
C THR A 317 -2.12 -2.59 19.83
N LEU A 318 -1.16 -3.01 20.66
CA LEU A 318 -1.46 -3.56 21.99
C LEU A 318 -2.17 -2.55 22.89
N ASP A 319 -1.71 -1.31 22.88
CA ASP A 319 -2.23 -0.26 23.74
C ASP A 319 -3.66 0.13 23.35
N GLU A 320 -3.93 0.24 22.05
CA GLU A 320 -5.27 0.48 21.51
C GLU A 320 -6.23 -0.68 21.84
N TYR A 321 -5.78 -1.93 21.69
CA TYR A 321 -6.57 -3.09 22.04
C TYR A 321 -6.98 -3.07 23.51
N LYS A 322 -6.02 -2.84 24.42
CA LYS A 322 -6.28 -2.72 25.86
C LYS A 322 -7.24 -1.58 26.17
N LYS A 323 -7.05 -0.43 25.52
CA LYS A 323 -7.83 0.78 25.79
C LYS A 323 -9.26 0.72 25.26
N HIS A 324 -9.47 0.11 24.09
CA HIS A 324 -10.74 0.23 23.34
C HIS A 324 -11.50 -1.08 23.17
N VAL A 325 -10.82 -2.23 23.10
CA VAL A 325 -11.46 -3.53 22.86
C VAL A 325 -11.59 -4.34 24.14
N GLU A 326 -10.52 -4.44 24.93
CA GLU A 326 -10.49 -5.25 26.16
C GLU A 326 -11.36 -4.66 27.28
N LYS A 327 -11.39 -3.33 27.40
CA LYS A 327 -12.25 -2.62 28.36
C LYS A 327 -13.75 -2.74 28.03
N ASP A 328 -14.13 -3.05 26.78
CA ASP A 328 -15.53 -3.24 26.38
C ASP A 328 -15.92 -4.73 26.45
N ALA A 329 -16.73 -5.09 27.45
CA ALA A 329 -17.16 -6.47 27.69
C ALA A 329 -17.96 -7.09 26.52
N ALA A 330 -18.64 -6.28 25.70
CA ALA A 330 -19.38 -6.79 24.55
C ALA A 330 -18.43 -7.20 23.42
N LEU A 331 -17.37 -6.41 23.17
CA LEU A 331 -16.37 -6.68 22.14
C LEU A 331 -15.39 -7.77 22.57
N ALA A 332 -14.90 -7.74 23.81
CA ALA A 332 -13.98 -8.75 24.36
C ALA A 332 -14.55 -10.18 24.34
N ARG A 333 -15.88 -10.34 24.30
CA ARG A 333 -16.57 -11.64 24.16
C ARG A 333 -16.69 -12.13 22.71
N ARG A 334 -16.41 -11.28 21.72
CA ARG A 334 -16.51 -11.58 20.28
C ARG A 334 -15.16 -11.68 19.59
N PHE A 335 -14.16 -11.00 20.13
CA PHE A 335 -12.80 -10.99 19.60
C PHE A 335 -11.87 -11.97 20.32
N GLN A 336 -10.87 -12.45 19.59
CA GLN A 336 -9.77 -13.26 20.10
C GLN A 336 -8.44 -12.63 19.68
N PRO A 337 -7.56 -12.25 20.63
CA PRO A 337 -6.25 -11.70 20.29
C PRO A 337 -5.36 -12.76 19.63
N VAL A 338 -4.62 -12.30 18.62
CA VAL A 338 -3.54 -13.00 17.90
C VAL A 338 -2.35 -12.04 17.87
N PHE A 339 -1.31 -12.34 18.63
CA PHE A 339 -0.14 -11.47 18.72
C PHE A 339 0.75 -11.67 17.50
N VAL A 340 1.22 -10.56 16.92
CA VAL A 340 2.11 -10.51 15.77
C VAL A 340 3.37 -9.79 16.22
N SER A 341 4.44 -10.54 16.40
CA SER A 341 5.74 -9.99 16.79
C SER A 341 6.52 -9.48 15.59
N GLU A 342 7.37 -8.50 15.86
CA GLU A 342 8.44 -8.10 14.94
C GLU A 342 9.28 -9.35 14.57
N PRO A 343 9.56 -9.60 13.27
CA PRO A 343 10.39 -10.71 12.85
C PRO A 343 11.85 -10.46 13.23
N SER A 344 12.64 -11.54 13.34
CA SER A 344 14.09 -11.40 13.53
C SER A 344 14.77 -10.82 12.29
N VAL A 345 16.04 -10.44 12.40
CA VAL A 345 16.83 -10.00 11.24
C VAL A 345 16.92 -11.12 10.20
N GLU A 346 17.09 -12.38 10.62
CA GLU A 346 17.17 -13.53 9.72
C GLU A 346 15.83 -13.80 9.00
N ASP A 347 14.72 -13.72 9.74
CA ASP A 347 13.37 -13.84 9.16
C ASP A 347 13.10 -12.70 8.18
N THR A 348 13.55 -11.48 8.52
CA THR A 348 13.41 -10.31 7.64
C THR A 348 14.20 -10.49 6.34
N VAL A 349 15.43 -11.02 6.40
CA VAL A 349 16.19 -11.36 5.19
C VAL A 349 15.43 -12.38 4.35
N SER A 350 14.79 -13.36 4.97
CA SER A 350 13.96 -14.35 4.26
C SER A 350 12.73 -13.72 3.60
N ILE A 351 12.07 -12.78 4.29
CA ILE A 351 10.97 -11.96 3.74
C ILE A 351 11.46 -11.16 2.53
N LEU A 352 12.56 -10.42 2.68
CA LEU A 352 13.16 -9.62 1.60
C LEU A 352 13.55 -10.48 0.39
N ARG A 353 14.08 -11.69 0.60
CA ARG A 353 14.39 -12.64 -0.48
C ARG A 353 13.13 -13.07 -1.23
N GLY A 354 12.02 -13.29 -0.52
CA GLY A 354 10.73 -13.61 -1.13
C GLY A 354 10.13 -12.44 -1.93
N LEU A 355 10.37 -11.20 -1.49
CA LEU A 355 9.91 -9.99 -2.18
C LEU A 355 10.85 -9.53 -3.30
N LYS A 356 12.10 -10.01 -3.31
CA LYS A 356 13.17 -9.57 -4.21
C LYS A 356 12.71 -9.48 -5.67
N GLU A 357 12.15 -10.57 -6.22
CA GLU A 357 11.75 -10.62 -7.63
C GLU A 357 10.70 -9.54 -7.97
N LYS A 358 9.75 -9.27 -7.07
CA LYS A 358 8.70 -8.25 -7.27
C LYS A 358 9.29 -6.84 -7.34
N TYR A 359 10.20 -6.50 -6.42
CA TYR A 359 10.89 -5.20 -6.44
C TYR A 359 11.83 -5.04 -7.65
N GLU A 360 12.54 -6.10 -8.04
CA GLU A 360 13.38 -6.09 -9.25
C GLU A 360 12.54 -5.83 -10.52
N VAL A 361 11.37 -6.47 -10.65
CA VAL A 361 10.45 -6.23 -11.77
C VAL A 361 9.89 -4.81 -11.75
N HIS A 362 9.45 -4.34 -10.58
CA HIS A 362 8.85 -3.01 -10.41
C HIS A 362 9.83 -1.90 -10.80
N HIS A 363 11.05 -1.93 -10.26
CA HIS A 363 12.05 -0.89 -10.50
C HIS A 363 12.88 -1.13 -11.75
N GLY A 364 12.91 -2.35 -12.29
CA GLY A 364 13.77 -2.71 -13.41
C GLY A 364 15.25 -2.66 -13.03
N VAL A 365 15.61 -3.02 -11.81
CA VAL A 365 17.00 -3.12 -11.34
C VAL A 365 17.23 -4.49 -10.70
N ARG A 366 18.49 -4.90 -10.51
CA ARG A 366 18.82 -6.10 -9.73
C ARG A 366 19.04 -5.75 -8.27
N ILE A 367 18.82 -6.70 -7.37
CA ILE A 367 19.06 -6.52 -5.93
C ILE A 367 19.97 -7.66 -5.46
N THR A 368 21.17 -7.31 -4.99
CA THR A 368 22.11 -8.30 -4.48
C THR A 368 21.64 -8.88 -3.15
N ASP A 369 21.98 -10.14 -2.85
CA ASP A 369 21.63 -10.74 -1.55
C ASP A 369 22.30 -9.98 -0.40
N GLY A 370 23.52 -9.48 -0.61
CA GLY A 370 24.22 -8.62 0.34
C GLY A 370 23.45 -7.35 0.68
N ALA A 371 22.76 -6.74 -0.30
CA ALA A 371 21.91 -5.57 -0.05
C ALA A 371 20.71 -5.91 0.84
N LEU A 372 20.10 -7.09 0.68
CA LEU A 372 18.99 -7.53 1.54
C LEU A 372 19.45 -7.73 2.98
N VAL A 373 20.61 -8.37 3.17
CA VAL A 373 21.23 -8.54 4.49
C VAL A 373 21.57 -7.19 5.12
N ALA A 374 22.14 -6.27 4.34
CA ALA A 374 22.43 -4.92 4.79
C ALA A 374 21.16 -4.16 5.19
N ALA A 375 20.08 -4.25 4.40
CA ALA A 375 18.83 -3.57 4.69
C ALA A 375 18.21 -4.05 6.00
N ALA A 376 18.16 -5.36 6.24
CA ALA A 376 17.66 -5.90 7.50
C ALA A 376 18.57 -5.54 8.69
N THR A 377 19.89 -5.67 8.54
CA THR A 377 20.84 -5.43 9.64
C THR A 377 20.96 -3.96 10.00
N LEU A 378 21.13 -3.09 9.01
CA LEU A 378 21.32 -1.65 9.22
C LEU A 378 20.02 -0.98 9.69
N SER A 379 18.86 -1.35 9.14
CA SER A 379 17.58 -0.82 9.63
C SER A 379 17.31 -1.23 11.08
N ASN A 380 17.60 -2.49 11.45
CA ASN A 380 17.45 -2.94 12.82
C ASN A 380 18.37 -2.18 13.79
N ARG A 381 19.59 -1.84 13.35
CA ARG A 381 20.59 -1.18 14.18
C ARG A 381 20.38 0.32 14.32
N TYR A 382 20.05 1.02 13.22
CA TYR A 382 20.09 2.47 13.16
C TYR A 382 18.71 3.14 13.09
N ILE A 383 17.65 2.41 12.75
CA ILE A 383 16.27 2.93 12.68
C ILE A 383 15.47 2.29 13.81
N THR A 384 15.39 2.97 14.96
CA THR A 384 14.83 2.41 16.21
C THR A 384 13.36 2.74 16.44
N ASP A 385 12.81 3.73 15.73
CA ASP A 385 11.43 4.22 15.84
C ASP A 385 10.45 3.47 14.92
N ARG A 386 10.96 2.59 14.05
CA ARG A 386 10.18 1.72 13.15
C ARG A 386 10.51 0.25 13.40
N PHE A 387 9.61 -0.62 12.99
CA PHE A 387 9.71 -2.07 13.19
C PHE A 387 9.99 -2.81 11.88
N LEU A 388 10.68 -3.94 11.97
CA LEU A 388 10.80 -4.90 10.89
C LEU A 388 9.44 -5.58 10.63
N PRO A 389 9.18 -6.04 9.39
CA PRO A 389 10.05 -5.95 8.22
C PRO A 389 9.93 -4.61 7.45
N ASP A 390 8.94 -3.76 7.79
CA ASP A 390 8.60 -2.54 7.05
C ASP A 390 9.81 -1.64 6.75
N LYS A 391 10.56 -1.24 7.78
CA LYS A 391 11.74 -0.37 7.59
C LYS A 391 12.81 -0.97 6.67
N ALA A 392 12.95 -2.29 6.62
CA ALA A 392 13.93 -2.94 5.76
C ALA A 392 13.45 -3.02 4.31
N ILE A 393 12.15 -3.27 4.11
CA ILE A 393 11.51 -3.25 2.79
C ILE A 393 11.63 -1.85 2.18
N ASP A 394 11.33 -0.81 2.97
CA ASP A 394 11.39 0.58 2.55
C ASP A 394 12.82 1.01 2.14
N LEU A 395 13.85 0.54 2.85
CA LEU A 395 15.24 0.77 2.45
C LEU A 395 15.60 0.11 1.10
N VAL A 396 15.11 -1.11 0.85
CA VAL A 396 15.34 -1.80 -0.42
C VAL A 396 14.61 -1.07 -1.55
N ASP A 397 13.38 -0.63 -1.29
CA ASP A 397 12.56 0.13 -2.24
C ASP A 397 13.21 1.47 -2.62
N GLU A 398 13.62 2.28 -1.63
CA GLU A 398 14.30 3.56 -1.89
C GLU A 398 15.64 3.35 -2.60
N ALA A 399 16.43 2.36 -2.19
CA ALA A 399 17.70 2.06 -2.85
C ALA A 399 17.50 1.63 -4.32
N ALA A 400 16.49 0.82 -4.60
CA ALA A 400 16.14 0.39 -5.95
C ALA A 400 15.62 1.56 -6.81
N ALA A 401 14.72 2.38 -6.27
CA ALA A 401 14.18 3.56 -6.95
C ALA A 401 15.30 4.56 -7.30
N ARG A 402 16.24 4.78 -6.38
CA ARG A 402 17.38 5.67 -6.61
C ARG A 402 18.30 5.13 -7.69
N LEU A 403 18.62 3.83 -7.67
CA LEU A 403 19.45 3.21 -8.69
C LEU A 403 18.77 3.29 -10.06
N LYS A 404 17.46 3.06 -10.13
CA LYS A 404 16.68 3.20 -11.35
C LYS A 404 16.79 4.61 -11.95
N MET A 405 16.69 5.65 -11.13
CA MET A 405 16.91 7.03 -11.58
C MET A 405 18.31 7.26 -12.17
N GLN A 406 19.35 6.64 -11.59
CA GLN A 406 20.71 6.72 -12.11
C GLN A 406 20.86 6.00 -13.45
N VAL A 407 20.27 4.81 -13.58
CA VAL A 407 20.25 4.03 -14.84
C VAL A 407 19.52 4.76 -15.96
N ASP A 408 18.41 5.44 -15.65
CA ASP A 408 17.67 6.19 -16.65
C ASP A 408 18.32 7.53 -17.03
N SER A 409 19.26 8.01 -16.22
CA SER A 409 20.02 9.23 -16.46
C SER A 409 21.29 8.96 -17.28
N LYS A 410 21.80 9.99 -17.95
CA LYS A 410 23.12 9.90 -18.60
C LYS A 410 24.22 9.72 -17.53
N PRO A 411 25.19 8.83 -17.75
CA PRO A 411 26.37 8.74 -16.89
C PRO A 411 27.08 10.09 -16.78
N GLU A 412 27.67 10.38 -15.63
CA GLU A 412 28.33 11.68 -15.36
C GLU A 412 29.47 11.96 -16.36
N GLU A 413 30.24 10.93 -16.71
CA GLU A 413 31.27 11.01 -17.75
C GLU A 413 30.69 11.45 -19.11
N LEU A 414 29.57 10.86 -19.53
CA LEU A 414 28.89 11.23 -20.77
C LEU A 414 28.29 12.64 -20.71
N ASP A 415 27.66 13.01 -19.60
CA ASP A 415 27.07 14.35 -19.44
C ASP A 415 28.15 15.44 -19.43
N SER A 416 29.32 15.18 -18.82
CA SER A 416 30.45 16.12 -18.84
C SER A 416 31.00 16.34 -20.25
N ILE A 417 31.20 15.27 -21.03
CA ILE A 417 31.66 15.34 -22.42
C ILE A 417 30.64 16.09 -23.29
N ASP A 418 29.35 15.80 -23.12
CA ASP A 418 28.29 16.47 -23.88
C ASP A 418 28.24 17.98 -23.58
N ARG A 419 28.36 18.37 -22.31
CA ARG A 419 28.40 19.79 -21.93
C ARG A 419 29.62 20.50 -22.50
N GLU A 420 30.78 19.86 -22.48
CA GLU A 420 32.01 20.41 -23.04
C GLU A 420 31.92 20.55 -24.57
N ALA A 421 31.38 19.53 -25.26
CA ALA A 421 31.12 19.58 -26.70
C ALA A 421 30.15 20.72 -27.07
N VAL A 422 29.10 20.94 -26.28
CA VAL A 422 28.17 22.08 -26.47
C VAL A 422 28.89 23.41 -26.30
N ARG A 423 29.74 23.55 -25.27
CA ARG A 423 30.53 24.76 -25.05
C ARG A 423 31.45 25.06 -26.24
N LEU A 424 32.15 24.05 -26.74
CA LEU A 424 33.03 24.18 -27.90
C LEU A 424 32.23 24.52 -29.17
N LYS A 425 31.05 23.94 -29.39
CA LYS A 425 30.16 24.33 -30.51
C LYS A 425 29.78 25.81 -30.50
N ILE A 426 29.49 26.35 -29.32
CA ILE A 426 29.17 27.78 -29.18
C ILE A 426 30.40 28.64 -29.52
N GLU A 427 31.58 28.26 -29.03
CA GLU A 427 32.85 28.94 -29.36
C GLU A 427 33.16 28.84 -30.86
N GLN A 428 32.90 27.69 -31.49
CA GLN A 428 33.05 27.48 -32.93
C GLN A 428 32.16 28.45 -33.74
N GLU A 429 30.88 28.58 -33.37
CA GLU A 429 29.94 29.49 -34.05
C GLU A 429 30.29 30.98 -33.86
N ALA A 430 30.92 31.33 -32.74
CA ALA A 430 31.46 32.67 -32.54
C ALA A 430 32.68 32.91 -33.44
N LEU A 431 33.65 31.99 -33.45
CA LEU A 431 34.89 32.10 -34.23
C LEU A 431 34.67 32.06 -35.75
N LYS A 432 33.61 31.40 -36.23
CA LYS A 432 33.22 31.42 -37.66
C LYS A 432 32.90 32.82 -38.19
N LYS A 433 32.57 33.77 -37.31
CA LYS A 433 32.25 35.17 -37.68
C LYS A 433 33.49 36.07 -37.70
N GLU A 434 34.61 35.59 -37.17
CA GLU A 434 35.86 36.34 -37.08
C GLU A 434 36.75 36.08 -38.30
N SER A 435 37.58 37.06 -38.66
CA SER A 435 38.38 37.05 -39.90
C SER A 435 39.88 37.14 -39.68
N ASP A 436 40.34 37.35 -38.45
CA ASP A 436 41.75 37.47 -38.11
C ASP A 436 42.49 36.10 -38.17
N PRO A 437 43.80 36.10 -38.40
CA PRO A 437 44.58 34.87 -38.52
C PRO A 437 44.55 33.98 -37.26
N GLY A 438 44.52 34.59 -36.07
CA GLY A 438 44.52 33.88 -34.80
C GLY A 438 43.21 33.11 -34.56
N SER A 439 42.06 33.74 -34.86
CA SER A 439 40.75 33.09 -34.77
C SER A 439 40.62 31.91 -35.74
N ARG A 440 41.19 32.01 -36.95
CA ARG A 440 41.19 30.89 -37.92
C ARG A 440 42.03 29.70 -37.45
N GLU A 441 43.18 29.96 -36.82
CA GLU A 441 44.02 28.91 -36.26
C GLU A 441 43.36 28.23 -35.05
N ARG A 442 42.75 29.02 -34.15
CA ARG A 442 41.97 28.49 -33.02
C ARG A 442 40.78 27.68 -33.50
N LEU A 443 40.03 28.15 -34.50
CA LEU A 443 38.90 27.44 -35.09
C LEU A 443 39.31 26.06 -35.58
N LYS A 444 40.44 25.95 -36.31
CA LYS A 444 40.95 24.67 -36.81
C LYS A 444 41.35 23.71 -35.70
N ARG A 445 41.94 24.20 -34.61
CA ARG A 445 42.25 23.36 -33.43
C ARG A 445 40.97 22.89 -32.74
N LEU A 446 40.01 23.80 -32.60
CA LEU A 446 38.73 23.55 -31.96
C LEU A 446 37.90 22.53 -32.74
N GLU A 447 37.92 22.56 -34.07
CA GLU A 447 37.31 21.52 -34.92
C GLU A 447 37.89 20.12 -34.63
N GLY A 448 39.19 20.01 -34.38
CA GLY A 448 39.83 18.76 -33.97
C GLY A 448 39.43 18.31 -32.56
N GLU A 449 39.44 19.23 -31.59
CA GLU A 449 39.00 19.00 -30.20
C GLU A 449 37.52 18.53 -30.17
N LEU A 450 36.66 19.18 -30.95
CA LEU A 450 35.23 18.88 -31.03
C LEU A 450 34.99 17.51 -31.68
N ALA A 451 35.68 17.19 -32.78
CA ALA A 451 35.53 15.90 -33.45
C ALA A 451 35.91 14.72 -32.53
N GLU A 452 36.93 14.89 -31.70
CA GLU A 452 37.33 13.87 -30.72
C GLU A 452 36.28 13.71 -29.61
N LEU A 453 35.78 14.81 -29.03
CA LEU A 453 34.72 14.76 -28.00
C LEU A 453 33.40 14.21 -28.54
N GLU A 454 33.00 14.57 -29.77
CA GLU A 454 31.80 14.03 -30.42
C GLU A 454 31.91 12.53 -30.66
N LYS A 455 33.10 12.04 -31.05
CA LYS A 455 33.35 10.61 -31.20
C LYS A 455 33.28 9.88 -29.85
N GLN A 456 33.91 10.42 -28.81
CA GLN A 456 33.85 9.85 -27.46
C GLN A 456 32.41 9.83 -26.91
N SER A 457 31.65 10.92 -27.08
CA SER A 457 30.23 10.99 -26.72
C SER A 457 29.39 9.96 -27.49
N ALA A 458 29.62 9.80 -28.80
CA ALA A 458 28.91 8.82 -29.60
C ALA A 458 29.19 7.37 -29.15
N ASP A 459 30.46 7.04 -28.89
CA ASP A 459 30.88 5.71 -28.43
C ASP A 459 30.27 5.37 -27.05
N LEU A 460 30.32 6.32 -26.11
CA LEU A 460 29.72 6.17 -24.78
C LEU A 460 28.19 6.11 -24.87
N THR A 461 27.55 6.94 -25.69
CA THR A 461 26.10 6.90 -25.91
C THR A 461 25.65 5.56 -26.48
N ALA A 462 26.41 5.00 -27.43
CA ALA A 462 26.10 3.70 -28.02
C ALA A 462 26.18 2.57 -26.98
N ARG A 463 27.23 2.57 -26.15
CA ARG A 463 27.37 1.61 -25.05
C ARG A 463 26.24 1.74 -24.03
N TRP A 464 25.89 2.96 -23.64
CA TRP A 464 24.84 3.21 -22.63
C TRP A 464 23.47 2.77 -23.13
N LYS A 465 23.15 3.04 -24.40
CA LYS A 465 21.91 2.55 -25.02
C LYS A 465 21.86 1.03 -25.07
N ALA A 466 22.96 0.37 -25.40
CA ALA A 466 23.03 -1.09 -25.42
C ALA A 466 22.82 -1.72 -24.03
N GLU A 467 23.45 -1.15 -22.99
CA GLU A 467 23.24 -1.56 -21.60
C GLU A 467 21.77 -1.35 -21.17
N LYS A 468 21.19 -0.19 -21.50
CA LYS A 468 19.79 0.13 -21.17
C LYS A 468 18.80 -0.81 -21.86
N GLU A 469 19.01 -1.14 -23.13
CA GLU A 469 18.17 -2.08 -23.88
C GLU A 469 18.23 -3.48 -23.27
N LYS A 470 19.43 -3.94 -22.89
CA LYS A 470 19.64 -5.23 -22.23
C LYS A 470 18.88 -5.32 -20.89
N LEU A 471 18.96 -4.27 -20.08
CA LEU A 471 18.25 -4.19 -18.80
C LEU A 471 16.73 -4.14 -18.98
N SER A 472 16.23 -3.43 -19.99
CA SER A 472 14.80 -3.43 -20.36
C SER A 472 14.32 -4.80 -20.84
N GLU A 473 15.13 -5.52 -21.61
CA GLU A 473 14.84 -6.90 -22.02
C GLU A 473 14.75 -7.83 -20.81
N GLY A 474 15.70 -7.74 -19.88
CA GLY A 474 15.67 -8.49 -18.62
C GLY A 474 14.40 -8.23 -17.80
N GLN A 475 14.02 -6.95 -17.65
CA GLN A 475 12.77 -6.57 -16.96
C GLN A 475 11.53 -7.16 -17.63
N ARG A 476 11.46 -7.11 -18.96
CA ARG A 476 10.35 -7.70 -19.73
C ARG A 476 10.27 -9.21 -19.53
N LEU A 477 11.39 -9.91 -19.60
CA LEU A 477 11.45 -11.36 -19.38
C LEU A 477 11.03 -11.74 -17.96
N LYS A 478 11.44 -10.99 -16.93
CA LYS A 478 10.99 -11.21 -15.55
C LYS A 478 9.48 -10.98 -15.38
N SER A 479 8.93 -9.95 -16.03
CA SER A 479 7.47 -9.70 -16.00
C SER A 479 6.68 -10.81 -16.71
N GLU A 480 7.14 -11.27 -17.88
CA GLU A 480 6.54 -12.42 -18.59
C GLU A 480 6.62 -13.70 -17.74
N LEU A 481 7.73 -13.90 -17.02
CA LEU A 481 7.93 -15.05 -16.12
C LEU A 481 6.99 -15.01 -14.92
N ASP A 482 6.83 -13.86 -14.25
CA ASP A 482 5.88 -13.67 -13.14
C ASP A 482 4.44 -13.96 -13.60
N GLN A 483 4.05 -13.42 -14.76
CA GLN A 483 2.73 -13.68 -15.33
C GLN A 483 2.51 -15.16 -15.65
N ALA A 484 3.51 -15.83 -16.22
CA ALA A 484 3.45 -17.27 -16.51
C ALA A 484 3.34 -18.12 -15.23
N ARG A 485 4.03 -17.73 -14.14
CA ARG A 485 3.93 -18.38 -12.82
C ARG A 485 2.53 -18.22 -12.21
N VAL A 486 1.94 -17.03 -12.32
CA VAL A 486 0.55 -16.77 -11.88
C VAL A 486 -0.45 -17.59 -12.71
N GLU A 487 -0.26 -17.65 -14.02
CA GLU A 487 -1.11 -18.45 -14.92
C GLU A 487 -1.00 -19.94 -14.60
N LEU A 488 0.21 -20.45 -14.32
CA LEU A 488 0.43 -21.83 -13.92
C LEU A 488 -0.34 -22.17 -12.63
N ALA A 489 -0.23 -21.33 -11.60
CA ALA A 489 -0.96 -21.53 -10.35
C ALA A 489 -2.47 -21.52 -10.57
N ASN A 490 -2.98 -20.62 -11.42
CA ASN A 490 -4.39 -20.58 -11.81
C ASN A 490 -4.85 -21.84 -12.56
N ALA A 491 -4.07 -22.31 -13.54
CA ALA A 491 -4.39 -23.50 -14.32
C ALA A 491 -4.41 -24.76 -13.44
N GLN A 492 -3.45 -24.90 -12.52
CA GLN A 492 -3.41 -25.98 -11.52
C GLN A 492 -4.67 -25.96 -10.64
N ARG A 493 -5.09 -24.79 -10.16
CA ARG A 493 -6.30 -24.63 -9.35
C ARG A 493 -7.58 -25.02 -10.10
N ARG A 494 -7.67 -24.73 -11.40
CA ARG A 494 -8.84 -25.05 -12.23
C ARG A 494 -8.86 -26.51 -12.74
N GLY A 495 -7.82 -27.30 -12.45
CA GLY A 495 -7.67 -28.64 -12.99
C GLY A 495 -7.32 -28.66 -14.49
N GLU A 496 -6.85 -27.54 -15.04
CA GLU A 496 -6.43 -27.40 -16.44
C GLU A 496 -5.01 -27.98 -16.63
N TYR A 497 -4.83 -29.28 -16.35
CA TYR A 497 -3.51 -29.93 -16.28
C TYR A 497 -2.70 -29.84 -17.59
N GLN A 498 -3.38 -29.79 -18.74
CA GLN A 498 -2.70 -29.60 -20.03
C GLN A 498 -2.01 -28.23 -20.09
N ARG A 499 -2.74 -27.15 -19.77
CA ARG A 499 -2.20 -25.79 -19.74
C ARG A 499 -1.10 -25.65 -18.70
N ALA A 500 -1.28 -26.25 -17.52
CA ALA A 500 -0.26 -26.29 -16.48
C ALA A 500 1.02 -26.99 -16.95
N GLY A 501 0.91 -28.11 -17.69
CA GLY A 501 2.06 -28.81 -18.27
C GLY A 501 2.81 -27.97 -19.31
N GLU A 502 2.09 -27.29 -20.21
CA GLU A 502 2.67 -26.38 -21.21
C GLU A 502 3.47 -25.23 -20.56
N LEU A 503 2.93 -24.64 -19.48
CA LEU A 503 3.58 -23.56 -18.75
C LEU A 503 4.80 -24.07 -17.97
N ALA A 504 4.64 -25.13 -17.18
CA ALA A 504 5.67 -25.64 -16.27
C ALA A 504 6.88 -26.26 -17.00
N TYR A 505 6.66 -26.97 -18.11
CA TYR A 505 7.73 -27.68 -18.83
C TYR A 505 8.11 -27.04 -20.17
N GLY A 506 7.37 -26.02 -20.62
CA GLY A 506 7.63 -25.30 -21.85
C GLY A 506 8.01 -23.85 -21.59
N ARG A 507 7.00 -22.99 -21.39
CA ARG A 507 7.19 -21.54 -21.39
C ARG A 507 8.06 -21.01 -20.24
N ILE A 508 7.85 -21.49 -19.02
CA ILE A 508 8.60 -21.02 -17.84
C ILE A 508 10.10 -21.37 -17.97
N PRO A 509 10.51 -22.63 -18.24
CA PRO A 509 11.92 -22.95 -18.47
C PRO A 509 12.55 -22.19 -19.65
N GLU A 510 11.79 -21.91 -20.72
CA GLU A 510 12.26 -21.10 -21.85
C GLU A 510 12.58 -19.66 -21.41
N LEU A 511 11.68 -19.04 -20.65
CA LEU A 511 11.84 -17.69 -20.11
C LEU A 511 13.00 -17.62 -19.11
N GLU A 512 13.14 -18.59 -18.21
CA GLU A 512 14.25 -18.68 -17.26
C GLU A 512 15.60 -18.81 -17.98
N LYS A 513 15.66 -19.63 -19.03
CA LYS A 513 16.88 -19.77 -19.84
C LYS A 513 17.24 -18.48 -20.58
N LYS A 514 16.25 -17.78 -21.13
CA LYS A 514 16.45 -16.47 -21.79
C LYS A 514 16.93 -15.43 -20.79
N LEU A 515 16.32 -15.37 -19.61
CA LEU A 515 16.70 -14.45 -18.55
C LEU A 515 18.14 -14.67 -18.09
N LEU A 516 18.53 -15.93 -17.84
CA LEU A 516 19.90 -16.29 -17.49
C LEU A 516 20.91 -15.88 -18.57
N ALA A 517 20.56 -15.98 -19.85
CA ALA A 517 21.44 -15.56 -20.94
C ALA A 517 21.65 -14.03 -20.97
N VAL A 518 20.60 -13.26 -20.67
CA VAL A 518 20.69 -11.79 -20.53
C VAL A 518 21.55 -11.43 -19.30
N GLU A 519 21.33 -12.08 -18.15
CA GLU A 519 22.05 -11.79 -16.92
C GLU A 519 23.52 -12.26 -16.91
N ALA A 520 23.87 -13.32 -17.65
CA ALA A 520 25.23 -13.87 -17.72
C ALA A 520 26.25 -12.95 -18.43
N GLY A 521 25.78 -11.95 -19.18
CA GLY A 521 26.64 -11.01 -19.89
C GLY A 521 27.25 -9.92 -19.01
N ASP A 522 27.09 -9.97 -17.69
CA ASP A 522 27.52 -8.91 -16.78
C ASP A 522 28.82 -9.28 -16.05
N GLY A 523 29.92 -8.70 -16.50
CA GLY A 523 31.23 -8.85 -15.87
C GLY A 523 32.19 -7.74 -16.27
N LYS A 524 32.65 -6.99 -15.26
CA LYS A 524 33.75 -6.00 -15.26
C LYS A 524 33.81 -5.06 -16.47
N GLY A 525 33.16 -3.89 -16.34
CA GLY A 525 33.26 -2.80 -17.31
C GLY A 525 31.95 -2.09 -17.66
N ALA A 526 30.85 -2.39 -16.95
CA ALA A 526 29.58 -1.71 -17.13
C ALA A 526 29.69 -0.23 -16.78
N MET A 527 29.11 0.65 -17.60
CA MET A 527 29.14 2.10 -17.34
C MET A 527 28.16 2.53 -16.25
N VAL A 528 27.21 1.67 -15.90
CA VAL A 528 26.23 1.91 -14.85
C VAL A 528 26.15 0.72 -13.90
N GLU A 529 26.10 0.97 -12.60
CA GLU A 529 25.76 -0.07 -11.63
C GLU A 529 24.28 -0.46 -11.80
N GLU A 530 24.03 -1.71 -12.17
CA GLU A 530 22.66 -2.21 -12.43
C GLU A 530 22.06 -2.95 -11.22
N ALA A 531 22.84 -3.12 -10.16
CA ALA A 531 22.47 -3.90 -9.00
C ALA A 531 22.58 -3.08 -7.71
N VAL A 532 21.52 -3.12 -6.90
CA VAL A 532 21.51 -2.56 -5.56
C VAL A 532 22.48 -3.36 -4.70
N THR A 533 23.47 -2.67 -4.13
CA THR A 533 24.54 -3.20 -3.28
C THR A 533 24.36 -2.77 -1.82
N PRO A 534 25.10 -3.35 -0.86
CA PRO A 534 25.14 -2.85 0.51
C PRO A 534 25.44 -1.35 0.63
N ASP A 535 26.28 -0.80 -0.25
CA ASP A 535 26.65 0.62 -0.24
C ASP A 535 25.44 1.51 -0.55
N HIS A 536 24.60 1.11 -1.51
CA HIS A 536 23.37 1.83 -1.84
C HIS A 536 22.43 1.92 -0.63
N VAL A 537 22.25 0.79 0.07
CA VAL A 537 21.43 0.72 1.27
C VAL A 537 22.03 1.58 2.38
N ALA A 538 23.33 1.48 2.62
CA ALA A 538 24.02 2.27 3.63
C ALA A 538 23.92 3.78 3.34
N GLN A 539 23.98 4.21 2.08
CA GLN A 539 23.76 5.61 1.70
C GLN A 539 22.35 6.09 2.03
N VAL A 540 21.32 5.26 1.84
CA VAL A 540 19.94 5.61 2.21
C VAL A 540 19.83 5.76 3.74
N VAL A 541 20.31 4.76 4.49
CA VAL A 541 20.31 4.82 5.98
C VAL A 541 21.09 6.03 6.48
N SER A 542 22.22 6.36 5.85
CA SER A 542 23.03 7.53 6.19
C SER A 542 22.26 8.83 6.04
N ARG A 543 21.44 8.98 5.00
CA ARG A 543 20.58 10.16 4.85
C ARG A 543 19.48 10.24 5.90
N TRP A 544 18.87 9.10 6.22
CA TRP A 544 17.76 9.06 7.17
C TRP A 544 18.23 9.33 8.60
N THR A 545 19.43 8.86 8.95
CA THR A 545 19.94 8.86 10.34
C THR A 545 21.06 9.86 10.59
N GLY A 546 21.70 10.40 9.54
CA GLY A 546 22.87 11.26 9.62
C GLY A 546 24.19 10.52 9.93
N VAL A 547 24.16 9.20 10.14
CA VAL A 547 25.35 8.41 10.46
C VAL A 547 26.18 8.20 9.17
N PRO A 548 27.51 8.44 9.16
CA PRO A 548 28.33 8.28 7.97
C PRO A 548 28.41 6.84 7.44
N VAL A 549 28.37 6.68 6.12
CA VAL A 549 28.45 5.36 5.43
C VAL A 549 29.68 4.56 5.84
N ASP A 550 30.85 5.22 5.89
CA ASP A 550 32.12 4.57 6.29
C ASP A 550 32.05 3.91 7.68
N ARG A 551 31.25 4.48 8.59
CA ARG A 551 31.05 3.92 9.94
C ARG A 551 30.10 2.71 9.94
N MET A 552 29.15 2.68 9.01
CA MET A 552 28.17 1.58 8.88
C MET A 552 28.76 0.34 8.20
N LEU A 553 29.66 0.55 7.23
CA LEU A 553 30.31 -0.51 6.45
C LEU A 553 31.52 -1.13 7.17
N GLU A 554 32.03 -0.50 8.24
CA GLU A 554 33.09 -1.07 9.07
C GLU A 554 32.59 -2.36 9.75
N GLY A 555 33.24 -3.49 9.46
CA GLY A 555 32.88 -4.78 10.05
C GLY A 555 32.96 -4.73 11.58
N GLU A 556 31.93 -5.23 12.27
CA GLU A 556 31.81 -5.15 13.74
C GLU A 556 33.07 -5.69 14.45
N ARG A 557 33.68 -6.74 13.90
CA ARG A 557 34.94 -7.30 14.41
C ARG A 557 36.11 -6.30 14.32
N GLU A 558 36.30 -5.64 13.18
CA GLU A 558 37.40 -4.68 13.00
C GLU A 558 37.20 -3.44 13.87
N LYS A 559 35.94 -2.97 13.95
CA LYS A 559 35.53 -1.89 14.86
C LYS A 559 35.93 -2.23 16.29
N LEU A 560 35.50 -3.38 16.81
CA LEU A 560 35.77 -3.81 18.20
C LEU A 560 37.26 -4.05 18.52
N LEU A 561 38.08 -4.43 17.53
CA LEU A 561 39.53 -4.59 17.71
C LEU A 561 40.26 -3.26 17.91
N ARG A 562 39.68 -2.15 17.45
CA ARG A 562 40.23 -0.79 17.58
C ARG A 562 39.61 -0.01 18.74
N MET A 563 38.78 -0.65 19.57
CA MET A 563 37.97 0.00 20.60
C MET A 563 38.81 0.81 21.59
N GLU A 564 39.86 0.21 22.16
CA GLU A 564 40.73 0.91 23.12
C GLU A 564 41.38 2.13 22.49
N ALA A 565 41.88 1.99 21.27
CA ALA A 565 42.57 3.07 20.56
C ALA A 565 41.61 4.23 20.23
N GLN A 566 40.36 3.94 19.87
CA GLN A 566 39.36 4.96 19.57
C GLN A 566 38.90 5.69 20.84
N ILE A 567 38.58 4.95 21.91
CA ILE A 567 38.15 5.56 23.18
C ILE A 567 39.29 6.38 23.80
N ALA A 568 40.53 5.90 23.71
CA ALA A 568 41.71 6.59 24.25
C ALA A 568 42.03 7.94 23.56
N LYS A 569 41.51 8.20 22.35
CA LYS A 569 41.63 9.52 21.71
C LYS A 569 40.90 10.61 22.50
N ARG A 570 39.83 10.23 23.21
CA ARG A 570 38.96 11.14 23.96
C ARG A 570 39.17 11.02 25.46
N VAL A 571 39.41 9.82 25.96
CA VAL A 571 39.62 9.53 27.39
C VAL A 571 41.12 9.38 27.68
N VAL A 572 41.73 10.44 28.21
CA VAL A 572 43.18 10.48 28.48
C VAL A 572 43.49 9.91 29.88
N GLY A 573 44.49 9.04 29.97
CA GLY A 573 45.05 8.57 31.24
C GLY A 573 44.27 7.47 31.98
N GLN A 574 43.16 6.96 31.41
CA GLN A 574 42.30 5.94 32.02
C GLN A 574 42.44 4.56 31.36
N THR A 575 43.66 4.15 31.00
CA THR A 575 43.92 2.94 30.19
C THR A 575 43.33 1.67 30.78
N GLU A 576 43.43 1.48 32.11
CA GLU A 576 42.88 0.30 32.79
C GLU A 576 41.35 0.22 32.67
N ALA A 577 40.65 1.33 32.89
CA ALA A 577 39.20 1.40 32.76
C ALA A 577 38.76 1.15 31.30
N VAL A 578 39.47 1.76 30.33
CA VAL A 578 39.19 1.56 28.89
C VAL A 578 39.38 0.10 28.49
N GLN A 579 40.45 -0.57 28.95
CA GLN A 579 40.70 -1.99 28.68
C GLN A 579 39.64 -2.90 29.31
N ALA A 580 39.23 -2.63 30.56
CA ALA A 580 38.22 -3.40 31.25
C ALA A 580 36.86 -3.33 30.53
N VAL A 581 36.44 -2.12 30.14
CA VAL A 581 35.22 -1.90 29.35
C VAL A 581 35.29 -2.59 28.00
N SER A 582 36.38 -2.38 27.25
CA SER A 582 36.55 -2.95 25.91
C SER A 582 36.55 -4.48 25.93
N THR A 583 37.14 -5.09 26.94
CA THR A 583 37.17 -6.55 27.12
C THR A 583 35.79 -7.13 27.41
N ALA A 584 35.01 -6.49 28.27
CA ALA A 584 33.65 -6.93 28.57
C ALA A 584 32.73 -6.81 27.35
N VAL A 585 32.80 -5.69 26.63
CA VAL A 585 32.03 -5.48 25.40
C VAL A 585 32.36 -6.53 24.33
N ARG A 586 33.65 -6.81 24.09
CA ARG A 586 34.06 -7.87 23.16
C ARG A 586 33.54 -9.24 23.56
N ARG A 587 33.55 -9.57 24.86
CA ARG A 587 33.03 -10.84 25.37
C ARG A 587 31.53 -10.99 25.10
N ALA A 588 30.77 -9.93 25.35
CA ALA A 588 29.33 -9.91 25.06
C ALA A 588 29.04 -10.07 23.57
N ARG A 589 29.78 -9.34 22.71
CA ARG A 589 29.62 -9.41 21.24
C ARG A 589 30.07 -10.74 20.64
N ALA A 590 31.00 -11.43 21.28
CA ALA A 590 31.40 -12.78 20.90
C ALA A 590 30.40 -13.86 21.35
N GLY A 591 29.28 -13.51 21.99
CA GLY A 591 28.30 -14.46 22.51
C GLY A 591 28.80 -15.31 23.67
N LEU A 592 29.88 -14.89 24.34
CA LEU A 592 30.49 -15.60 25.47
C LEU A 592 29.89 -15.19 26.83
N GLN A 593 28.80 -14.45 26.81
CA GLN A 593 28.07 -13.98 27.99
C GLN A 593 26.63 -14.48 27.95
N ASP A 594 26.01 -14.61 29.12
CA ASP A 594 24.58 -14.94 29.26
C ASP A 594 23.70 -13.94 28.48
N PRO A 595 22.87 -14.40 27.52
CA PRO A 595 21.98 -13.55 26.72
C PRO A 595 20.96 -12.76 27.56
N ASN A 596 20.65 -13.18 28.79
CA ASN A 596 19.71 -12.50 29.67
C ASN A 596 20.36 -11.40 30.52
N ARG A 597 21.61 -11.00 30.21
CA ARG A 597 22.35 -9.95 30.94
C ARG A 597 22.73 -8.78 30.01
N PRO A 598 22.89 -7.55 30.55
CA PRO A 598 23.38 -6.42 29.76
C PRO A 598 24.74 -6.68 29.12
N ILE A 599 25.04 -5.99 28.00
CA ILE A 599 26.32 -6.07 27.27
C ILE A 599 27.52 -5.84 28.20
N GLY A 600 27.37 -4.97 29.20
CA GLY A 600 28.35 -4.75 30.24
C GLY A 600 27.72 -4.02 31.42
N SER A 601 28.21 -4.31 32.62
CA SER A 601 27.83 -3.61 33.85
C SER A 601 29.11 -3.18 34.54
N PHE A 602 29.28 -1.89 34.74
CA PHE A 602 30.52 -1.30 35.26
C PHE A 602 30.22 -0.38 36.44
N MET A 603 31.15 -0.33 37.39
CA MET A 603 31.12 0.63 38.50
C MET A 603 32.42 1.44 38.47
N PHE A 604 32.33 2.71 38.08
CA PHE A 604 33.50 3.57 37.93
C PHE A 604 33.87 4.25 39.26
N LEU A 605 34.94 3.77 39.88
CA LEU A 605 35.49 4.29 41.13
C LEU A 605 36.63 5.28 40.86
N GLY A 606 36.65 6.41 41.55
CA GLY A 606 37.65 7.47 41.36
C GLY A 606 37.17 8.87 41.74
N PRO A 607 38.05 9.89 41.71
CA PRO A 607 37.67 11.28 42.00
C PRO A 607 36.71 11.86 40.96
N THR A 608 36.02 12.94 41.30
CA THR A 608 35.23 13.72 40.34
C THR A 608 36.13 14.38 39.29
N GLY A 609 35.65 14.50 38.06
CA GLY A 609 36.37 15.19 36.98
C GLY A 609 37.50 14.40 36.30
N VAL A 610 37.75 13.14 36.69
CA VAL A 610 38.80 12.29 36.08
C VAL A 610 38.41 11.63 34.75
N GLY A 611 37.20 11.91 34.25
CA GLY A 611 36.71 11.39 32.96
C GLY A 611 35.75 10.20 33.04
N LYS A 612 35.11 9.91 34.19
CA LYS A 612 34.11 8.82 34.31
C LYS A 612 32.93 8.99 33.34
N THR A 613 32.30 10.17 33.36
CA THR A 613 31.21 10.53 32.45
C THR A 613 31.68 10.67 31.01
N GLU A 614 32.94 11.07 30.81
CA GLU A 614 33.51 11.17 29.47
C GLU A 614 33.73 9.79 28.84
N LEU A 615 34.11 8.81 29.66
CA LEU A 615 34.20 7.41 29.25
C LEU A 615 32.84 6.83 28.85
N THR A 616 31.75 7.16 29.55
CA THR A 616 30.41 6.70 29.14
C THR A 616 29.94 7.32 27.84
N LYS A 617 30.23 8.61 27.62
CA LYS A 617 29.96 9.31 26.36
C LYS A 617 30.76 8.74 25.20
N ALA A 618 32.07 8.54 25.38
CA ALA A 618 32.94 7.92 24.38
C ALA A 618 32.51 6.48 24.07
N LEU A 619 32.02 5.74 25.08
CA LEU A 619 31.47 4.40 24.89
C LEU A 619 30.15 4.41 24.10
N ALA A 620 29.25 5.36 24.38
CA ALA A 620 28.01 5.53 23.64
C ALA A 620 28.28 5.86 22.16
N GLU A 621 29.15 6.84 21.91
CA GLU A 621 29.60 7.21 20.56
C GLU A 621 30.24 6.01 19.85
N PHE A 622 31.11 5.27 20.52
CA PHE A 622 31.79 4.14 19.89
C PHE A 622 30.82 2.98 19.56
N LEU A 623 29.95 2.59 20.48
CA LEU A 623 29.08 1.42 20.28
C LEU A 623 27.88 1.70 19.38
N PHE A 624 27.29 2.88 19.53
CA PHE A 624 26.01 3.24 18.93
C PHE A 624 26.13 4.35 17.88
N ASP A 625 27.35 4.78 17.56
CA ASP A 625 27.65 5.84 16.59
C ASP A 625 26.98 7.19 16.94
N ASP A 626 26.58 7.36 18.21
CA ASP A 626 25.84 8.51 18.72
C ASP A 626 26.17 8.76 20.20
N GLU A 627 26.74 9.92 20.52
CA GLU A 627 27.03 10.32 21.90
C GLU A 627 25.76 10.53 22.74
N THR A 628 24.65 10.88 22.10
CA THR A 628 23.34 11.06 22.75
C THR A 628 22.64 9.72 23.05
N ALA A 629 23.23 8.59 22.64
CA ALA A 629 22.83 7.24 23.07
C ALA A 629 23.24 6.96 24.52
N LEU A 630 22.95 7.91 25.41
CA LEU A 630 23.27 7.89 26.83
C LEU A 630 22.06 8.42 27.61
N VAL A 631 21.46 7.56 28.43
CA VAL A 631 20.50 7.99 29.46
C VAL A 631 21.26 8.20 30.76
N ARG A 632 21.26 9.44 31.26
CA ARG A 632 21.84 9.79 32.55
C ARG A 632 20.72 9.85 33.59
N ILE A 633 20.85 9.06 34.64
CA ILE A 633 19.98 9.05 35.80
C ILE A 633 20.83 9.53 36.97
N ASP A 634 20.49 10.71 37.50
CA ASP A 634 21.10 11.24 38.72
C ASP A 634 20.49 10.55 39.93
N MET A 635 21.26 9.68 40.60
CA MET A 635 20.75 8.87 41.71
C MET A 635 20.46 9.71 42.96
N SER A 636 20.99 10.93 43.06
CA SER A 636 20.66 11.87 44.14
C SER A 636 19.18 12.29 44.10
N GLU A 637 18.53 12.26 42.94
CA GLU A 637 17.07 12.51 42.81
C GLU A 637 16.20 11.32 43.27
N TYR A 638 16.80 10.16 43.51
CA TYR A 638 16.12 8.89 43.80
C TYR A 638 16.40 8.33 45.21
N MET A 639 16.84 9.17 46.15
CA MET A 639 17.14 8.77 47.53
C MET A 639 15.92 8.28 48.33
N GLU A 640 14.72 8.80 48.01
CA GLU A 640 13.50 8.46 48.75
C GLU A 640 12.82 7.18 48.23
N LYS A 641 12.24 6.36 49.12
CA LYS A 641 11.58 5.09 48.75
C LYS A 641 10.46 5.25 47.70
N HIS A 642 9.75 6.38 47.70
CA HIS A 642 8.65 6.63 46.77
C HIS A 642 9.14 7.09 45.38
N SER A 643 10.38 7.57 45.27
CA SER A 643 10.97 8.01 44.00
C SER A 643 11.21 6.86 43.02
N VAL A 644 11.32 5.62 43.53
CA VAL A 644 11.47 4.40 42.71
C VAL A 644 10.33 4.27 41.71
N ALA A 645 9.10 4.62 42.09
CA ALA A 645 7.95 4.59 41.18
C ALA A 645 8.12 5.53 39.97
N ARG A 646 8.84 6.65 40.11
CA ARG A 646 9.17 7.53 38.98
C ARG A 646 10.22 6.92 38.06
N LEU A 647 11.13 6.09 38.60
CA LEU A 647 12.19 5.45 37.83
C LEU A 647 11.68 4.26 37.00
N ILE A 648 10.91 3.35 37.61
CA ILE A 648 10.47 2.10 36.97
C ILE A 648 9.01 2.12 36.47
N GLY A 649 8.18 3.02 37.02
CA GLY A 649 6.74 3.10 36.76
C GLY A 649 5.93 2.89 38.03
N ALA A 650 4.72 3.47 38.09
CA ALA A 650 3.82 3.28 39.22
C ALA A 650 3.36 1.81 39.32
N PRO A 651 3.03 1.29 40.53
CA PRO A 651 2.48 -0.06 40.67
C PRO A 651 1.00 -0.14 40.23
N PRO A 652 0.47 -1.35 39.93
CA PRO A 652 -0.92 -1.53 39.53
C PRO A 652 -1.91 -0.91 40.53
N GLY A 653 -2.83 -0.06 40.04
CA GLY A 653 -3.83 0.61 40.87
C GLY A 653 -3.47 2.03 41.33
N TYR A 654 -2.27 2.54 40.99
CA TYR A 654 -1.87 3.93 41.23
C TYR A 654 -1.97 4.78 39.95
N VAL A 655 -2.18 6.09 40.11
CA VAL A 655 -2.20 7.04 38.99
C VAL A 655 -0.85 6.99 38.26
N GLY A 656 -0.88 6.87 36.94
CA GLY A 656 0.32 6.68 36.12
C GLY A 656 0.77 5.23 35.95
N TYR A 657 -0.01 4.22 36.36
CA TYR A 657 0.33 2.80 36.10
C TYR A 657 0.43 2.46 34.60
N GLU A 658 -0.36 3.12 33.76
CA GLU A 658 -0.31 2.95 32.30
C GLU A 658 0.89 3.73 31.68
N GLU A 659 1.59 4.57 32.45
CA GLU A 659 2.76 5.35 32.03
C GLU A 659 4.02 4.70 32.62
N GLY A 660 4.96 4.26 31.76
CA GLY A 660 6.23 3.70 32.23
C GLY A 660 7.07 4.74 33.00
N GLY A 661 8.07 4.27 33.74
CA GLY A 661 8.99 5.14 34.49
C GLY A 661 10.08 5.76 33.60
N ALA A 662 10.80 6.74 34.14
CA ALA A 662 11.86 7.46 33.42
C ALA A 662 12.92 6.53 32.82
N LEU A 663 13.32 5.47 33.54
CA LEU A 663 14.27 4.48 33.03
C LEU A 663 13.61 3.51 32.04
N THR A 664 12.44 2.97 32.39
CA THR A 664 11.79 1.94 31.57
C THR A 664 11.33 2.49 30.22
N GLU A 665 10.83 3.73 30.16
CA GLU A 665 10.48 4.39 28.91
C GLU A 665 11.70 4.82 28.10
N ALA A 666 12.76 5.32 28.74
CA ALA A 666 13.99 5.67 28.04
C ALA A 666 14.59 4.43 27.34
N VAL A 667 14.68 3.30 28.05
CA VAL A 667 15.20 2.04 27.51
C VAL A 667 14.27 1.44 26.47
N ARG A 668 12.94 1.50 26.67
CA ARG A 668 11.95 1.02 25.69
C ARG A 668 12.04 1.78 24.36
N ARG A 669 12.16 3.11 24.40
CA ARG A 669 12.27 3.95 23.21
C ARG A 669 13.60 3.78 22.48
N ARG A 670 14.67 3.50 23.23
CA ARG A 670 16.02 3.30 22.66
C ARG A 670 16.72 2.11 23.34
N PRO A 671 16.49 0.87 22.87
CA PRO A 671 17.07 -0.32 23.50
C PRO A 671 18.61 -0.36 23.47
N TYR A 672 19.21 0.27 22.45
CA TYR A 672 20.66 0.34 22.25
C TYR A 672 21.20 1.70 22.73
N GLN A 673 21.52 1.77 24.02
CA GLN A 673 22.11 2.96 24.64
C GLN A 673 22.94 2.59 25.89
N VAL A 674 23.76 3.53 26.35
CA VAL A 674 24.44 3.45 27.65
C VAL A 674 23.50 4.00 28.72
N VAL A 675 23.36 3.27 29.84
CA VAL A 675 22.63 3.75 31.03
C VAL A 675 23.67 4.16 32.07
N LEU A 676 23.77 5.46 32.37
CA LEU A 676 24.64 6.01 33.40
C LEU A 676 23.82 6.31 34.64
N PHE A 677 24.09 5.57 35.72
CA PHE A 677 23.68 5.93 37.08
C PHE A 677 24.78 6.80 37.69
N ASP A 678 24.52 8.11 37.78
CA ASP A 678 25.45 9.06 38.38
C ASP A 678 25.24 9.12 39.90
N GLU A 679 26.31 9.32 40.66
CA GLU A 679 26.28 9.36 42.13
C GLU A 679 25.67 8.10 42.81
N ILE A 680 25.98 6.90 42.27
CA ILE A 680 25.57 5.60 42.84
C ILE A 680 26.30 5.19 44.12
#